data_AF-A0A5N4A2W4-F1
#
_entry.id   AF-A0A5N4A2W4-F1
#
_cell.length_a   1.000
_cell.length_b   1.000
_cell.length_c   1.000
_cell.angle_alpha   90.00
_cell.angle_beta   90.00
_cell.angle_gamma   90.00
#
_symmetry.space_group_name_H-M   'P 1'
#
loop_
_entity.id
_entity.type
_entity.pdbx_description
1 polymer ?
#
loop_
_entity_poly.entity_id
_entity_poly.type
_entity_poly.pdbx_seq_one_letter_code
_entity_poly.pdbx_strand_id
1 'polypeptide(L)'
;MENQMCVLGLKGLFGIVNVVEFHSGRELVFASGDDGKIATWCLKTGTSMVTYNGHFSKVTAITFHEDTQHFVSCGRDRVIMLWTVGVATAVRVVPTYETLEDIVFLPNVLRITAKGGVDSEGMHVATVGSNGLVRIWDMGKSAEIFVQTNSLVSKAKEDGRLAIQKLLFDKERDMFAVVAADQTIVLHELTTFNVVKQFVGFSDEILDVVFVGKNDSHIAVATNSEDIKLYESATMNCNLLKGHTDLVLALSASKVNCNLLLSSAKDNTIRLWRLFEKGICECVGIGMAHTGSVDSIAFSNLTATFAISASQDTCLKVWELPSKFEKNSNLLCKCTEVAHQKGINSVEVSPNDKIIATGSQDKTAKLWTDSLELIGVLHGHKRGIWCVRFSPVDQIVLTSSTDGAIKLWSITTLNCLKTFEGHDASVHRAEFISNGMQILSGGADGLIKLFNIKTAECVNTFDQHEARVWTLAINQNETGFITGGADSFLIKWKDVTEDRLREKANDANKRILQEQQINNYLQNDELLKALTLALNLARPFQTLKIVQLIIKKGDYGLTDTIHQLRNDQKDALLKCVTDWNTNSHNCHSAQLVLNILMKEMQTGHFWPVGLNNAVEEILPYTDRHFKRLSKLMQDLHFINYTINCMQPHAKNK
;
A
#
# COMPACT_ATOMS: atom_id res chain seq x y z
N MET A 1 10.87 24.95 -6.34
CA MET A 1 12.21 24.61 -5.79
C MET A 1 13.16 25.81 -5.85
N GLU A 2 12.69 27.04 -6.08
CA GLU A 2 13.50 28.25 -5.98
C GLU A 2 13.04 29.04 -4.74
N ASN A 3 14.00 29.40 -3.88
CA ASN A 3 13.88 30.14 -2.61
C ASN A 3 13.66 29.31 -1.32
N GLN A 4 14.51 28.30 -1.09
CA GLN A 4 14.89 27.92 0.28
C GLN A 4 16.05 28.82 0.78
N MET A 5 15.79 30.12 0.92
CA MET A 5 16.75 31.06 1.50
C MET A 5 16.47 31.18 3.00
N CYS A 6 17.48 30.96 3.84
CA CYS A 6 17.37 31.18 5.29
C CYS A 6 17.21 32.69 5.56
N VAL A 7 16.05 33.11 6.07
CA VAL A 7 15.73 34.54 6.27
C VAL A 7 16.40 35.10 7.52
N LEU A 8 16.45 34.33 8.62
CA LEU A 8 16.99 34.78 9.92
C LEU A 8 17.56 33.61 10.73
N GLY A 9 18.69 33.85 11.40
CA GLY A 9 19.29 32.93 12.38
C GLY A 9 19.20 33.49 13.79
N LEU A 10 18.40 32.85 14.65
CA LEU A 10 18.23 33.25 16.04
C LEU A 10 19.32 32.60 16.91
N LYS A 11 20.02 33.40 17.73
CA LYS A 11 21.05 32.95 18.68
C LYS A 11 20.72 33.47 20.08
N GLY A 12 21.10 32.75 21.12
CA GLY A 12 20.93 33.18 22.51
C GLY A 12 20.40 32.12 23.47
N LEU A 13 20.07 30.93 22.99
CA LEU A 13 19.76 29.77 23.84
C LEU A 13 21.03 28.96 24.12
N PHE A 14 21.13 28.42 25.32
CA PHE A 14 22.16 27.47 25.70
C PHE A 14 21.61 26.04 25.60
N GLY A 15 22.41 25.14 25.03
CA GLY A 15 22.03 23.75 24.80
C GLY A 15 21.17 23.52 23.57
N ILE A 16 20.49 22.37 23.54
CA ILE A 16 19.62 21.95 22.42
C ILE A 16 18.28 22.68 22.56
N VAL A 17 17.75 23.19 21.44
CA VAL A 17 16.41 23.79 21.39
C VAL A 17 15.38 22.67 21.34
N ASN A 18 14.58 22.53 22.40
CA ASN A 18 13.61 21.45 22.52
C ASN A 18 12.25 21.82 21.94
N VAL A 19 11.83 23.08 22.13
CA VAL A 19 10.50 23.58 21.73
C VAL A 19 10.66 24.90 20.99
N VAL A 20 9.96 25.02 19.88
CA VAL A 20 9.77 26.28 19.14
C VAL A 20 8.30 26.41 18.82
N GLU A 21 7.70 27.53 19.20
CA GLU A 21 6.30 27.82 18.89
C GLU A 21 6.16 29.27 18.38
N PHE A 22 5.33 29.43 17.36
CA PHE A 22 5.01 30.74 16.80
C PHE A 22 3.76 31.29 17.45
N HIS A 23 3.81 32.58 17.77
CA HIS A 23 2.64 33.23 18.31
C HIS A 23 1.62 33.53 17.20
N SER A 24 0.35 33.20 17.42
CA SER A 24 -0.71 33.28 16.40
C SER A 24 -1.09 34.72 16.02
N GLY A 25 -0.94 35.69 16.93
CA GLY A 25 -1.39 37.08 16.72
C GLY A 25 -0.29 38.14 16.60
N ARG A 26 0.97 37.80 16.89
CA ARG A 26 2.12 38.73 16.85
C ARG A 26 3.30 38.02 16.22
N GLU A 27 4.17 38.78 15.57
CA GLU A 27 5.40 38.30 14.94
C GLU A 27 6.48 37.94 15.98
N LEU A 28 6.13 37.07 16.92
CA LEU A 28 6.98 36.59 18.00
C LEU A 28 7.21 35.09 17.88
N VAL A 29 8.45 34.67 18.09
CA VAL A 29 8.84 33.26 18.24
C VAL A 29 9.20 33.02 19.70
N PHE A 30 8.67 31.94 20.24
CA PHE A 30 9.05 31.43 21.55
C PHE A 30 9.89 30.19 21.34
N ALA A 31 11.01 30.10 22.03
CA ALA A 31 11.82 28.90 22.02
C ALA A 31 12.43 28.66 23.39
N SER A 32 12.59 27.38 23.71
CA SER A 32 13.17 26.93 24.97
C SER A 32 14.39 26.07 24.71
N GLY A 33 15.43 26.33 25.50
CA GLY A 33 16.67 25.53 25.53
C GLY A 33 16.69 24.56 26.70
N ASP A 34 17.83 23.88 26.88
CA ASP A 34 18.03 22.94 27.99
C ASP A 34 18.13 23.63 29.36
N ASP A 35 18.37 24.94 29.38
CA ASP A 35 18.46 25.78 30.58
C ASP A 35 17.11 26.01 31.30
N GLY A 36 16.00 25.49 30.78
CA GLY A 36 14.65 25.70 31.34
C GLY A 36 14.10 27.12 31.14
N LYS A 37 14.85 28.00 30.46
CA LYS A 37 14.44 29.37 30.15
C LYS A 37 13.71 29.44 28.82
N ILE A 38 12.59 30.15 28.81
CA ILE A 38 11.83 30.42 27.59
C ILE A 38 12.21 31.82 27.11
N ALA A 39 12.78 31.92 25.92
CA ALA A 39 13.12 33.21 25.32
C ALA A 39 12.17 33.55 24.18
N THR A 40 12.00 34.85 23.94
CA THR A 40 11.16 35.39 22.87
C THR A 40 11.97 36.24 21.91
N TRP A 41 11.72 36.08 20.61
CA TRP A 41 12.33 36.88 19.55
C TRP A 41 11.29 37.51 18.65
N CYS A 42 11.60 38.69 18.12
CA CYS A 42 10.81 39.30 17.06
C CYS A 42 11.23 38.76 15.68
N LEU A 43 10.26 38.37 14.85
CA LEU A 43 10.53 37.88 13.49
C LEU A 43 11.06 38.94 12.53
N LYS A 44 10.85 40.23 12.80
CA LYS A 44 11.34 41.31 11.92
C LYS A 44 12.79 41.71 12.21
N THR A 45 13.18 41.72 13.48
CA THR A 45 14.47 42.27 13.91
C THR A 45 15.45 41.20 14.41
N GLY A 46 14.98 39.97 14.66
CA GLY A 46 15.80 38.89 15.23
C GLY A 46 16.28 39.16 16.67
N THR A 47 15.82 40.24 17.31
CA THR A 47 16.24 40.64 18.66
C THR A 47 15.45 39.88 19.73
N SER A 48 16.15 39.41 20.78
CA SER A 48 15.53 38.81 21.96
C SER A 48 14.81 39.87 22.78
N MET A 49 13.51 39.68 23.07
CA MET A 49 12.72 40.62 23.87
C MET A 49 12.72 40.28 25.36
N VAL A 50 12.15 39.14 25.72
CA VAL A 50 11.90 38.74 27.11
C VAL A 50 12.33 37.29 27.32
N THR A 51 13.02 37.05 28.44
CA THR A 51 13.33 35.71 28.95
C THR A 51 12.46 35.43 30.17
N TYR A 52 11.66 34.37 30.10
CA TYR A 52 10.85 33.87 31.21
C TYR A 52 11.65 32.81 31.97
N ASN A 53 11.87 33.05 33.25
CA ASN A 53 12.59 32.15 34.15
C ASN A 53 11.60 31.61 35.17
N GLY A 54 11.38 30.30 35.18
CA GLY A 54 10.45 29.65 36.11
C GLY A 54 10.67 28.15 36.24
N HIS A 55 10.95 27.47 35.12
CA HIS A 55 11.27 26.04 35.14
C HIS A 55 12.71 25.80 35.61
N PHE A 56 12.89 24.72 36.35
CA PHE A 56 14.17 24.22 36.88
C PHE A 56 14.79 23.11 36.01
N SER A 57 14.03 22.57 35.05
CA SER A 57 14.39 21.55 34.08
C SER A 57 13.83 21.90 32.70
N LYS A 58 14.01 20.99 31.75
CA LYS A 58 13.65 21.18 30.34
C LYS A 58 12.15 21.40 30.18
N VAL A 59 11.80 22.49 29.50
CA VAL A 59 10.44 22.79 29.03
C VAL A 59 10.18 21.90 27.82
N THR A 60 9.09 21.13 27.88
CA THR A 60 8.74 20.12 26.87
C THR A 60 7.69 20.62 25.89
N ALA A 61 6.82 21.52 26.32
CA ALA A 61 5.81 22.12 25.46
C ALA A 61 5.43 23.53 25.89
N ILE A 62 5.05 24.34 24.91
CA ILE A 62 4.48 25.68 25.05
C ILE A 62 3.20 25.67 24.21
N THR A 63 2.15 26.35 24.68
CA THR A 63 0.93 26.58 23.89
C THR A 63 0.35 27.95 24.20
N PHE A 64 -0.31 28.56 23.21
CA PHE A 64 -1.00 29.85 23.34
C PHE A 64 -2.51 29.73 23.52
N HIS A 65 -3.06 30.58 24.38
CA HIS A 65 -4.50 30.73 24.53
C HIS A 65 -5.10 31.53 23.36
N GLU A 66 -6.41 31.36 23.11
CA GLU A 66 -7.14 32.08 22.06
C GLU A 66 -7.08 33.60 22.21
N ASP A 67 -7.03 34.09 23.46
CA ASP A 67 -6.93 35.52 23.74
C ASP A 67 -5.56 36.11 23.37
N THR A 68 -4.59 35.30 22.95
CA THR A 68 -3.21 35.68 22.57
C THR A 68 -2.37 36.38 23.66
N GLN A 69 -2.97 36.70 24.80
CA GLN A 69 -2.28 37.37 25.91
C GLN A 69 -1.65 36.38 26.89
N HIS A 70 -2.17 35.16 26.96
CA HIS A 70 -1.71 34.13 27.87
C HIS A 70 -1.13 32.95 27.11
N PHE A 71 -0.07 32.38 27.67
CA PHE A 71 0.49 31.12 27.20
C PHE A 71 0.79 30.24 28.39
N VAL A 72 0.73 28.94 28.17
CA VAL A 72 1.06 27.93 29.17
C VAL A 72 2.34 27.23 28.75
N SER A 73 3.16 26.92 29.75
CA SER A 73 4.38 26.16 29.56
C SER A 73 4.39 24.95 30.47
N CYS A 74 4.97 23.88 29.96
CA CYS A 74 5.03 22.57 30.58
C CYS A 74 6.47 22.10 30.66
N GLY A 75 6.89 21.54 31.79
CA GLY A 75 8.26 21.06 31.98
C GLY A 75 8.34 19.71 32.67
N ARG A 76 9.50 19.06 32.53
CA ARG A 76 9.85 17.83 33.27
C ARG A 76 9.97 18.03 34.78
N ASP A 77 9.89 19.27 35.25
CA ASP A 77 9.81 19.65 36.66
C ASP A 77 8.50 19.24 37.34
N ARG A 78 7.57 18.62 36.61
CA ARG A 78 6.25 18.20 37.12
C ARG A 78 5.37 19.40 37.46
N VAL A 79 5.51 20.47 36.69
CA VAL A 79 4.84 21.75 36.91
C VAL A 79 4.36 22.34 35.60
N ILE A 80 3.15 22.91 35.65
CA ILE A 80 2.55 23.73 34.59
C ILE A 80 2.58 25.19 35.04
N MET A 81 3.03 26.08 34.17
CA MET A 81 3.07 27.52 34.47
C MET A 81 2.27 28.31 33.44
N LEU A 82 1.38 29.18 33.94
CA LEU A 82 0.64 30.16 33.15
C LEU A 82 1.40 31.48 33.14
N TRP A 83 1.63 32.03 31.95
CA TRP A 83 2.35 33.28 31.72
C TRP A 83 1.48 34.30 31.00
N THR A 84 1.81 35.57 31.20
CA THR A 84 1.28 36.67 30.40
C THR A 84 2.37 37.15 29.45
N VAL A 85 2.06 37.29 28.17
CA VAL A 85 3.00 37.74 27.14
C VAL A 85 3.49 39.15 27.48
N GLY A 86 4.79 39.29 27.72
CA GLY A 86 5.47 40.55 28.04
C GLY A 86 5.80 40.74 29.52
N VAL A 87 5.29 39.88 30.41
CA VAL A 87 5.57 39.95 31.86
C VAL A 87 6.41 38.75 32.28
N ALA A 88 7.63 38.98 32.76
CA ALA A 88 8.59 37.93 33.10
C ALA A 88 8.24 37.12 34.38
N THR A 89 7.05 37.30 34.96
CA THR A 89 6.58 36.60 36.16
C THR A 89 5.43 35.66 35.82
N ALA A 90 5.47 34.42 36.34
CA ALA A 90 4.39 33.46 36.16
C ALA A 90 3.14 33.93 36.92
N VAL A 91 1.99 33.88 36.26
CA VAL A 91 0.68 34.23 36.85
C VAL A 91 0.25 33.13 37.82
N ARG A 92 0.44 31.87 37.43
CA ARG A 92 0.10 30.69 38.24
C ARG A 92 1.05 29.54 37.97
N VAL A 93 1.22 28.71 38.98
CA VAL A 93 2.07 27.51 38.98
C VAL A 93 1.24 26.36 39.54
N VAL A 94 1.07 25.29 38.76
CA VAL A 94 0.28 24.10 39.13
C VAL A 94 1.20 22.88 39.17
N PRO A 95 1.41 22.25 40.34
CA PRO A 95 2.20 21.02 40.45
C PRO A 95 1.38 19.80 40.02
N THR A 96 1.89 19.02 39.07
CA THR A 96 1.22 17.83 38.52
C THR A 96 1.76 16.51 39.06
N TYR A 97 2.84 16.55 39.85
CA TYR A 97 3.51 15.39 40.46
C TYR A 97 3.97 14.29 39.47
N GLU A 98 3.85 14.52 38.16
CA GLU A 98 4.29 13.63 37.08
C GLU A 98 5.11 14.42 36.04
N THR A 99 6.08 13.77 35.39
CA THR A 99 6.82 14.41 34.29
C THR A 99 5.90 14.53 33.09
N LEU A 100 5.71 15.76 32.64
CA LEU A 100 4.85 16.06 31.51
C LEU A 100 5.67 16.19 30.22
N GLU A 101 5.07 15.81 29.11
CA GLU A 101 5.69 15.86 27.79
C GLU A 101 4.99 16.87 26.89
N ASP A 102 3.65 16.84 26.81
CA ASP A 102 2.91 17.77 25.96
C ASP A 102 1.69 18.38 26.65
N ILE A 103 1.26 19.52 26.14
CA ILE A 103 0.19 20.35 26.67
C ILE A 103 -0.62 20.98 25.54
N VAL A 104 -1.94 21.03 25.67
CA VAL A 104 -2.80 21.71 24.69
C VAL A 104 -3.96 22.42 25.37
N PHE A 105 -4.34 23.59 24.84
CA PHE A 105 -5.54 24.31 25.26
C PHE A 105 -6.82 23.68 24.74
N LEU A 106 -7.80 23.60 25.63
CA LEU A 106 -9.16 23.21 25.30
C LEU A 106 -10.09 24.43 25.23
N PRO A 107 -11.26 24.34 24.59
CA PRO A 107 -12.20 25.45 24.50
C PRO A 107 -12.67 25.92 25.88
N ASN A 108 -13.02 27.21 25.99
CA ASN A 108 -13.42 27.84 27.27
C ASN A 108 -14.68 27.26 27.91
N VAL A 109 -15.50 26.54 27.13
CA VAL A 109 -16.69 25.83 27.61
C VAL A 109 -16.46 24.34 27.41
N LEU A 110 -16.15 23.63 28.50
CA LEU A 110 -16.03 22.18 28.50
C LEU A 110 -17.27 21.53 29.11
N ARG A 111 -17.89 20.62 28.36
CA ARG A 111 -18.91 19.69 28.86
C ARG A 111 -18.36 18.28 28.91
N ILE A 112 -17.77 17.90 30.06
CA ILE A 112 -17.27 16.53 30.27
C ILE A 112 -18.38 15.73 30.96
N THR A 113 -18.95 14.75 30.26
CA THR A 113 -20.08 13.95 30.77
C THR A 113 -19.65 12.74 31.61
N ALA A 114 -18.36 12.37 31.57
CA ALA A 114 -17.86 11.10 32.11
C ALA A 114 -17.81 11.00 33.66
N LYS A 115 -17.86 12.11 34.40
CA LYS A 115 -17.87 12.09 35.89
C LYS A 115 -18.75 13.20 36.49
N GLY A 116 -20.04 13.17 36.20
CA GLY A 116 -21.03 14.08 36.79
C GLY A 116 -20.79 15.51 36.33
N GLY A 117 -21.47 15.89 35.24
CA GLY A 117 -21.27 17.13 34.47
C GLY A 117 -20.72 18.31 35.28
N VAL A 118 -19.43 18.58 35.12
CA VAL A 118 -18.80 19.81 35.59
C VAL A 118 -18.75 20.74 34.40
N ASP A 119 -19.76 21.61 34.28
CA ASP A 119 -19.66 22.79 33.44
C ASP A 119 -18.71 23.75 34.16
N SER A 120 -17.50 23.88 33.63
CA SER A 120 -16.55 24.87 34.11
C SER A 120 -16.26 25.84 32.98
N GLU A 121 -16.63 27.11 33.19
CA GLU A 121 -16.14 28.22 32.39
C GLU A 121 -14.76 28.56 32.93
N GLY A 122 -13.73 28.34 32.12
CA GLY A 122 -12.36 28.48 32.57
C GLY A 122 -11.33 28.18 31.49
N MET A 123 -10.09 28.56 31.78
CA MET A 123 -8.93 28.28 30.94
C MET A 123 -8.55 26.81 31.15
N HIS A 124 -8.98 25.94 30.25
CA HIS A 124 -8.77 24.50 30.38
C HIS A 124 -7.56 24.03 29.59
N VAL A 125 -6.80 23.15 30.23
CA VAL A 125 -5.55 22.64 29.67
C VAL A 125 -5.51 21.12 29.79
N ALA A 126 -5.35 20.44 28.65
CA ALA A 126 -5.08 19.01 28.60
C ALA A 126 -3.57 18.77 28.67
N THR A 127 -3.15 17.88 29.57
CA THR A 127 -1.75 17.52 29.76
C THR A 127 -1.55 16.04 29.62
N VAL A 128 -0.36 15.67 29.17
CA VAL A 128 0.06 14.28 29.12
C VAL A 128 1.41 14.09 29.77
N GLY A 129 1.52 13.02 30.57
CA GLY A 129 2.75 12.65 31.25
C GLY A 129 3.17 11.19 31.07
N SER A 130 4.24 10.82 31.77
CA SER A 130 4.86 9.48 31.78
C SER A 130 3.91 8.34 32.18
N ASN A 131 2.81 8.67 32.87
CA ASN A 131 1.80 7.70 33.28
C ASN A 131 0.91 7.20 32.13
N GLY A 132 1.01 7.80 30.92
CA GLY A 132 0.21 7.40 29.76
C GLY A 132 -1.27 7.79 29.85
N LEU A 133 -1.60 8.75 30.73
CA LEU A 133 -2.97 9.23 30.97
C LEU A 133 -3.08 10.69 30.51
N VAL A 134 -4.18 11.03 29.85
CA VAL A 134 -4.55 12.43 29.61
C VAL A 134 -5.25 12.97 30.86
N ARG A 135 -4.76 14.10 31.36
CA ARG A 135 -5.39 14.85 32.46
C ARG A 135 -5.87 16.21 31.97
N ILE A 136 -6.95 16.72 32.53
CA ILE A 136 -7.44 18.07 32.26
C ILE A 136 -7.41 18.90 33.54
N TRP A 137 -6.89 20.11 33.40
CA TRP A 137 -6.69 21.07 34.47
C TRP A 137 -7.49 22.35 34.22
N ASP A 138 -8.14 22.84 35.27
CA ASP A 138 -8.67 24.21 35.31
C ASP A 138 -7.56 25.14 35.81
N MET A 139 -7.08 26.05 34.96
CA MET A 139 -6.08 27.03 35.39
C MET A 139 -6.68 28.16 36.24
N GLY A 140 -7.99 28.38 36.18
CA GLY A 140 -8.69 29.36 37.01
C GLY A 140 -8.79 28.93 38.47
N LYS A 141 -9.10 27.64 38.69
CA LYS A 141 -9.26 27.02 40.02
C LYS A 141 -8.02 26.25 40.51
N SER A 142 -7.00 26.11 39.66
CA SER A 142 -5.79 25.31 39.93
C SER A 142 -6.10 23.89 40.43
N ALA A 143 -7.09 23.25 39.79
CA ALA A 143 -7.60 21.94 40.18
C ALA A 143 -7.62 20.96 39.00
N GLU A 144 -7.35 19.69 39.28
CA GLU A 144 -7.54 18.59 38.33
C GLU A 144 -9.06 18.37 38.15
N ILE A 145 -9.56 18.55 36.92
CA ILE A 145 -10.98 18.28 36.58
C ILE A 145 -11.15 16.81 36.20
N PHE A 146 -10.22 16.26 35.43
CA PHE A 146 -10.39 14.94 34.83
C PHE A 146 -9.08 14.17 34.71
N VAL A 147 -9.16 12.88 35.00
CA VAL A 147 -8.11 11.88 34.75
C VAL A 147 -8.75 10.75 33.96
N GLN A 148 -8.22 10.47 32.78
CA GLN A 148 -8.68 9.38 31.92
C GLN A 148 -8.52 8.04 32.64
N THR A 149 -9.59 7.23 32.73
CA THR A 149 -9.55 5.92 33.39
C THR A 149 -9.31 4.75 32.43
N ASN A 150 -9.43 4.98 31.12
CA ASN A 150 -9.42 3.94 30.09
C ASN A 150 -8.25 4.13 29.09
N SER A 151 -7.01 4.15 29.58
CA SER A 151 -5.83 4.28 28.72
C SER A 151 -5.47 2.94 28.08
N LEU A 152 -5.61 2.84 26.75
CA LEU A 152 -5.08 1.73 25.97
C LEU A 152 -3.55 1.79 25.79
N VAL A 153 -2.92 2.92 26.13
CA VAL A 153 -1.46 3.08 26.10
C VAL A 153 -0.86 2.39 27.33
N SER A 154 0.17 1.56 27.12
CA SER A 154 0.88 0.90 28.21
C SER A 154 1.62 1.94 29.06
N LYS A 155 1.61 1.75 30.38
CA LYS A 155 2.42 2.58 31.27
C LYS A 155 3.90 2.34 30.96
N ALA A 156 4.72 3.38 30.98
CA ALA A 156 6.17 3.23 30.84
C ALA A 156 6.69 2.27 31.91
N LYS A 157 7.34 1.17 31.51
CA LYS A 157 7.88 0.12 32.41
C LYS A 157 9.09 0.60 33.24
N GLU A 158 9.63 1.79 32.95
CA GLU A 158 10.77 2.41 33.66
C GLU A 158 10.56 3.93 33.79
N ASP A 159 10.90 4.48 34.96
CA ASP A 159 10.92 5.92 35.21
C ASP A 159 11.89 6.62 34.23
N GLY A 160 11.35 7.23 33.18
CA GLY A 160 12.12 7.98 32.18
C GLY A 160 11.87 7.59 30.73
N ARG A 161 11.12 6.52 30.44
CA ARG A 161 10.65 6.24 29.07
C ARG A 161 9.38 7.04 28.77
N LEU A 162 9.31 7.57 27.55
CA LEU A 162 8.16 8.30 27.03
C LEU A 162 6.99 7.32 26.86
N ALA A 163 5.86 7.57 27.51
CA ALA A 163 4.61 6.85 27.20
C ALA A 163 3.89 7.52 26.03
N ILE A 164 3.84 8.86 26.04
CA ILE A 164 3.20 9.69 25.03
C ILE A 164 4.16 10.80 24.61
N GLN A 165 4.29 11.00 23.30
CA GLN A 165 5.17 12.02 22.72
C GLN A 165 4.45 13.33 22.47
N LYS A 166 3.22 13.28 21.94
CA LYS A 166 2.47 14.49 21.57
C LYS A 166 0.98 14.35 21.83
N LEU A 167 0.35 15.48 22.15
CA LEU A 167 -1.09 15.64 22.17
C LEU A 167 -1.45 16.73 21.16
N LEU A 168 -2.43 16.45 20.31
CA LEU A 168 -2.98 17.43 19.38
C LEU A 168 -4.47 17.55 19.64
N PHE A 169 -5.00 18.76 19.56
CA PHE A 169 -6.43 19.02 19.73
C PHE A 169 -6.97 19.72 18.48
N ASP A 170 -8.07 19.20 17.96
CA ASP A 170 -8.83 19.83 16.88
C ASP A 170 -10.07 20.52 17.47
N LYS A 171 -10.11 21.85 17.32
CA LYS A 171 -11.18 22.70 17.83
C LYS A 171 -12.49 22.57 17.07
N GLU A 172 -12.45 22.21 15.78
CA GLU A 172 -13.67 22.15 14.97
C GLU A 172 -14.47 20.86 15.22
N ARG A 173 -13.79 19.82 15.71
CA ARG A 173 -14.37 18.47 15.88
C ARG A 173 -14.46 18.03 17.33
N ASP A 174 -13.95 18.81 18.27
CA ASP A 174 -13.82 18.44 19.68
C ASP A 174 -13.12 17.08 19.87
N MET A 175 -12.03 16.88 19.11
CA MET A 175 -11.26 15.64 19.09
C MET A 175 -9.85 15.86 19.60
N PHE A 176 -9.34 14.96 20.43
CA PHE A 176 -7.94 14.92 20.83
C PHE A 176 -7.22 13.71 20.23
N ALA A 177 -6.05 13.94 19.66
CA ALA A 177 -5.16 12.92 19.14
C ALA A 177 -3.99 12.75 20.11
N VAL A 178 -3.82 11.54 20.62
CA VAL A 178 -2.71 11.15 21.49
C VAL A 178 -1.73 10.34 20.67
N VAL A 179 -0.48 10.81 20.56
CA VAL A 179 0.60 10.09 19.86
C VAL A 179 1.49 9.42 20.90
N ALA A 180 1.34 8.11 21.07
CA ALA A 180 2.17 7.31 21.95
C ALA A 180 3.59 7.15 21.42
N ALA A 181 4.53 6.77 22.30
CA ALA A 181 5.90 6.48 21.90
C ALA A 181 6.03 5.28 20.95
N ASP A 182 5.09 4.33 21.01
CA ASP A 182 4.99 3.17 20.10
C ASP A 182 4.43 3.54 18.72
N GLN A 183 4.44 4.84 18.36
CA GLN A 183 3.86 5.40 17.14
C GLN A 183 2.37 5.09 16.98
N THR A 184 1.67 4.78 18.07
CA THR A 184 0.22 4.62 18.05
C THR A 184 -0.45 5.97 18.19
N ILE A 185 -1.41 6.26 17.33
CA ILE A 185 -2.17 7.51 17.36
C ILE A 185 -3.60 7.16 17.76
N VAL A 186 -4.03 7.63 18.92
CA VAL A 186 -5.38 7.40 19.42
C VAL A 186 -6.17 8.69 19.33
N LEU A 187 -7.24 8.67 18.53
CA LEU A 187 -8.22 9.74 18.43
C LEU A 187 -9.34 9.48 19.43
N HIS A 188 -9.60 10.47 20.25
CA HIS A 188 -10.63 10.43 21.25
C HIS A 188 -11.55 11.64 21.12
N GLU A 189 -12.81 11.43 21.47
CA GLU A 189 -13.79 12.50 21.57
C GLU A 189 -13.71 13.17 22.94
N LEU A 190 -13.79 14.49 22.99
CA LEU A 190 -13.64 15.28 24.21
C LEU A 190 -14.80 15.14 25.20
N THR A 191 -16.02 14.86 24.74
CA THR A 191 -17.22 14.80 25.60
C THR A 191 -17.33 13.49 26.38
N THR A 192 -16.92 12.38 25.77
CA THR A 192 -17.06 11.01 26.30
C THR A 192 -15.72 10.34 26.61
N PHE A 193 -14.60 10.88 26.12
CA PHE A 193 -13.25 10.26 26.16
C PHE A 193 -13.19 8.89 25.48
N ASN A 194 -14.21 8.52 24.71
CA ASN A 194 -14.24 7.28 23.95
C ASN A 194 -13.21 7.35 22.82
N VAL A 195 -12.54 6.22 22.58
CA VAL A 195 -11.67 6.06 21.41
C VAL A 195 -12.55 5.98 20.18
N VAL A 196 -12.44 6.96 19.29
CA VAL A 196 -13.14 6.97 18.01
C VAL A 196 -12.34 6.20 16.97
N LYS A 197 -11.03 6.44 16.94
CA LYS A 197 -10.11 5.76 16.05
C LYS A 197 -8.78 5.54 16.74
N GLN A 198 -8.15 4.43 16.42
CA GLN A 198 -6.78 4.19 16.80
C GLN A 198 -6.02 3.74 15.56
N PHE A 199 -4.86 4.37 15.34
CA PHE A 199 -3.90 4.00 14.31
C PHE A 199 -2.68 3.44 15.00
N VAL A 200 -2.10 2.41 14.39
CA VAL A 200 -0.85 1.82 14.85
C VAL A 200 0.17 2.06 13.75
N GLY A 201 1.17 2.90 14.04
CA GLY A 201 2.17 3.32 13.06
C GLY A 201 3.21 2.25 12.74
N PHE A 202 3.61 1.46 13.74
CA PHE A 202 4.57 0.38 13.55
C PHE A 202 3.93 -0.97 13.88
N SER A 203 3.60 -1.74 12.85
CA SER A 203 3.51 -3.19 12.97
C SER A 203 4.93 -3.71 13.09
N ASP A 204 5.29 -4.46 14.13
CA ASP A 204 6.53 -5.24 14.08
C ASP A 204 6.37 -6.37 13.03
N GLU A 205 7.21 -7.40 13.03
CA GLU A 205 7.02 -8.57 12.17
C GLU A 205 5.58 -9.12 12.29
N ILE A 206 4.90 -9.25 11.14
CA ILE A 206 3.54 -9.78 11.06
C ILE A 206 3.62 -11.30 10.90
N LEU A 207 3.16 -12.04 11.91
CA LEU A 207 3.27 -13.50 12.00
C LEU A 207 2.05 -14.24 11.48
N ASP A 208 0.83 -13.69 11.64
CA ASP A 208 -0.39 -14.20 11.01
C ASP A 208 -1.41 -13.10 10.69
N VAL A 209 -2.17 -13.31 9.62
CA VAL A 209 -3.24 -12.40 9.18
C VAL A 209 -4.47 -13.21 8.83
N VAL A 210 -5.63 -12.77 9.28
CA VAL A 210 -6.90 -13.43 9.02
C VAL A 210 -8.03 -12.41 8.87
N PHE A 211 -8.94 -12.64 7.93
CA PHE A 211 -10.18 -11.86 7.80
C PHE A 211 -11.24 -12.34 8.80
N VAL A 212 -11.95 -11.39 9.40
CA VAL A 212 -12.99 -11.60 10.42
C VAL A 212 -14.22 -10.74 10.10
N GLY A 213 -15.39 -11.25 10.45
CA GLY A 213 -16.67 -10.56 10.35
C GLY A 213 -17.43 -10.86 9.06
N LYS A 214 -18.72 -10.54 9.04
CA LYS A 214 -19.57 -10.68 7.85
C LYS A 214 -18.94 -9.87 6.70
N ASN A 215 -18.72 -10.51 5.55
CA ASN A 215 -18.10 -9.94 4.35
C ASN A 215 -16.70 -9.32 4.57
N ASP A 216 -15.89 -9.89 5.46
CA ASP A 216 -14.50 -9.44 5.71
C ASP A 216 -14.40 -7.97 6.13
N SER A 217 -15.34 -7.57 7.00
CA SER A 217 -15.38 -6.25 7.59
C SER A 217 -14.12 -5.92 8.40
N HIS A 218 -13.49 -6.92 9.01
CA HIS A 218 -12.33 -6.75 9.88
C HIS A 218 -11.16 -7.65 9.45
N ILE A 219 -9.95 -7.24 9.78
CA ILE A 219 -8.70 -7.95 9.53
C ILE A 219 -8.00 -8.07 10.87
N ALA A 220 -7.83 -9.30 11.36
CA ALA A 220 -7.03 -9.58 12.54
C ALA A 220 -5.59 -9.84 12.13
N VAL A 221 -4.65 -9.17 12.80
CA VAL A 221 -3.22 -9.23 12.54
C VAL A 221 -2.52 -9.59 13.84
N ALA A 222 -1.78 -10.69 13.82
CA ALA A 222 -0.84 -11.07 14.86
C ALA A 222 0.54 -10.53 14.49
N THR A 223 1.09 -9.70 15.37
CA THR A 223 2.47 -9.24 15.28
C THR A 223 3.32 -9.96 16.31
N ASN A 224 4.63 -9.71 16.28
CA ASN A 224 5.59 -10.09 17.33
C ASN A 224 5.35 -9.33 18.66
N SER A 225 4.09 -9.19 19.07
CA SER A 225 3.63 -8.56 20.30
C SER A 225 2.58 -9.44 20.99
N GLU A 226 2.32 -9.17 22.26
CA GLU A 226 1.27 -9.81 23.05
C GLU A 226 -0.15 -9.44 22.56
N ASP A 227 -0.27 -8.27 21.93
CA ASP A 227 -1.54 -7.71 21.48
C ASP A 227 -1.87 -8.13 20.04
N ILE A 228 -3.14 -8.46 19.79
CA ILE A 228 -3.68 -8.70 18.44
C ILE A 228 -4.26 -7.39 17.91
N LYS A 229 -3.93 -7.03 16.67
CA LYS A 229 -4.42 -5.82 16.01
C LYS A 229 -5.61 -6.16 15.12
N LEU A 230 -6.79 -5.61 15.43
CA LEU A 230 -8.00 -5.79 14.64
C LEU A 230 -8.28 -4.53 13.83
N TYR A 231 -8.01 -4.55 12.52
CA TYR A 231 -8.28 -3.46 11.61
C TYR A 231 -9.68 -3.57 10.99
N GLU A 232 -10.42 -2.49 10.92
CA GLU A 232 -11.63 -2.40 10.10
C GLU A 232 -11.26 -2.08 8.63
N SER A 233 -11.73 -2.88 7.67
CA SER A 233 -11.32 -2.80 6.25
C SER A 233 -11.70 -1.47 5.57
N ALA A 234 -12.76 -0.80 6.03
CA ALA A 234 -13.25 0.45 5.45
C ALA A 234 -12.58 1.71 6.01
N THR A 235 -12.34 1.74 7.32
CA THR A 235 -11.84 2.93 8.03
C THR A 235 -10.36 2.82 8.41
N MET A 236 -9.79 1.61 8.32
CA MET A 236 -8.49 1.21 8.87
C MET A 236 -8.33 1.56 10.36
N ASN A 237 -9.45 1.63 11.09
CA ASN A 237 -9.45 1.77 12.53
C ASN A 237 -8.91 0.48 13.16
N CYS A 238 -7.94 0.59 14.05
CA CYS A 238 -7.32 -0.55 14.73
C CYS A 238 -7.81 -0.67 16.17
N ASN A 239 -8.43 -1.78 16.53
CA ASN A 239 -8.71 -2.14 17.93
C ASN A 239 -7.63 -3.12 18.42
N LEU A 240 -6.98 -2.79 19.54
CA LEU A 240 -6.01 -3.70 20.18
C LEU A 240 -6.71 -4.67 21.13
N LEU A 241 -6.50 -5.96 20.91
CA LEU A 241 -6.99 -7.02 21.78
C LEU A 241 -5.89 -7.47 22.71
N LYS A 242 -6.00 -7.06 23.98
CA LYS A 242 -5.07 -7.44 25.04
C LYS A 242 -5.57 -8.69 25.74
N GLY A 243 -4.69 -9.66 25.93
CA GLY A 243 -5.05 -10.86 26.67
C GLY A 243 -3.89 -11.81 26.85
N HIS A 244 -3.15 -12.10 25.77
CA HIS A 244 -1.98 -12.96 25.84
C HIS A 244 -0.87 -12.32 26.68
N THR A 245 -0.01 -13.18 27.20
CA THR A 245 1.13 -12.78 28.04
C THR A 245 2.45 -12.83 27.29
N ASP A 246 2.46 -13.46 26.11
CA ASP A 246 3.62 -13.58 25.22
C ASP A 246 3.15 -13.46 23.75
N LEU A 247 4.10 -13.54 22.82
CA LEU A 247 3.93 -13.39 21.37
C LEU A 247 2.79 -14.25 20.80
N VAL A 248 1.91 -13.63 20.01
CA VAL A 248 0.86 -14.32 19.25
C VAL A 248 1.46 -14.89 17.96
N LEU A 249 1.40 -16.22 17.78
CA LEU A 249 2.07 -16.91 16.67
C LEU A 249 1.15 -17.17 15.48
N ALA A 250 -0.05 -17.70 15.73
CA ALA A 250 -1.01 -18.01 14.68
C ALA A 250 -2.43 -17.59 15.04
N LEU A 251 -3.18 -17.21 14.00
CA LEU A 251 -4.58 -16.83 14.05
C LEU A 251 -5.39 -17.74 13.13
N SER A 252 -6.61 -18.05 13.53
CA SER A 252 -7.59 -18.71 12.68
C SER A 252 -8.96 -18.10 12.92
N ALA A 253 -9.72 -17.86 11.85
CA ALA A 253 -11.13 -17.51 11.93
C ALA A 253 -11.98 -18.68 11.47
N SER A 254 -13.22 -18.75 11.96
CA SER A 254 -14.19 -19.73 11.47
C SER A 254 -14.87 -19.21 10.21
N LYS A 255 -14.97 -20.06 9.18
CA LYS A 255 -15.66 -19.73 7.92
C LYS A 255 -17.19 -19.68 8.06
N VAL A 256 -17.76 -20.40 9.03
CA VAL A 256 -19.22 -20.45 9.27
C VAL A 256 -19.67 -19.38 10.25
N ASN A 257 -18.94 -19.22 11.36
CA ASN A 257 -19.19 -18.16 12.32
C ASN A 257 -18.13 -17.07 12.12
N CYS A 258 -18.37 -16.17 11.16
CA CYS A 258 -17.42 -15.10 10.82
C CYS A 258 -17.07 -14.20 12.03
N ASN A 259 -17.82 -14.26 13.12
CA ASN A 259 -17.59 -13.51 14.34
C ASN A 259 -16.66 -14.21 15.34
N LEU A 260 -16.21 -15.44 15.09
CA LEU A 260 -15.29 -16.16 15.97
C LEU A 260 -13.87 -16.12 15.40
N LEU A 261 -12.94 -15.73 16.26
CA LEU A 261 -11.51 -15.68 16.02
C LEU A 261 -10.83 -16.51 17.10
N LEU A 262 -9.74 -17.18 16.77
CA LEU A 262 -8.97 -17.96 17.72
C LEU A 262 -7.49 -17.68 17.51
N SER A 263 -6.80 -17.45 18.61
CA SER A 263 -5.39 -17.09 18.64
C SER A 263 -4.58 -18.08 19.47
N SER A 264 -3.34 -18.27 19.05
CA SER A 264 -2.31 -19.02 19.79
C SER A 264 -1.19 -18.08 20.13
N ALA A 265 -0.59 -18.32 21.29
CA ALA A 265 0.60 -17.62 21.67
C ALA A 265 1.67 -18.57 22.19
N LYS A 266 2.87 -18.01 22.32
CA LYS A 266 4.03 -18.65 22.92
C LYS A 266 3.88 -18.89 24.42
N ASP A 267 2.88 -18.28 25.07
CA ASP A 267 2.50 -18.52 26.47
C ASP A 267 1.76 -19.86 26.71
N ASN A 268 1.79 -20.76 25.72
CA ASN A 268 1.14 -22.07 25.69
C ASN A 268 -0.40 -22.01 25.74
N THR A 269 -0.99 -20.81 25.67
CA THR A 269 -2.44 -20.62 25.72
C THR A 269 -3.04 -20.48 24.33
N ILE A 270 -4.28 -20.94 24.24
CA ILE A 270 -5.16 -20.73 23.10
C ILE A 270 -6.33 -19.88 23.59
N ARG A 271 -6.69 -18.85 22.84
CA ARG A 271 -7.81 -17.97 23.20
C ARG A 271 -8.83 -17.92 22.10
N LEU A 272 -10.09 -18.03 22.50
CA LEU A 272 -11.24 -17.82 21.64
C LEU A 272 -11.75 -16.40 21.86
N TRP A 273 -11.90 -15.69 20.76
CA TRP A 273 -12.40 -14.32 20.69
C TRP A 273 -13.72 -14.29 19.93
N ARG A 274 -14.64 -13.47 20.41
CA ARG A 274 -15.89 -13.16 19.69
C ARG A 274 -15.94 -11.70 19.34
N LEU A 275 -16.21 -11.43 18.06
CA LEU A 275 -16.50 -10.11 17.52
C LEU A 275 -18.00 -9.80 17.62
N PHE A 276 -18.33 -8.71 18.32
CA PHE A 276 -19.69 -8.16 18.37
C PHE A 276 -19.87 -7.09 17.28
N GLU A 277 -21.11 -6.83 16.86
CA GLU A 277 -21.46 -5.95 15.72
C GLU A 277 -21.01 -4.47 15.87
N LYS A 278 -20.45 -4.08 17.03
CA LYS A 278 -19.83 -2.77 17.27
C LYS A 278 -18.29 -2.76 17.18
N GLY A 279 -17.67 -3.81 16.64
CA GLY A 279 -16.22 -3.94 16.55
C GLY A 279 -15.51 -4.24 17.88
N ILE A 280 -16.28 -4.51 18.94
CA ILE A 280 -15.76 -4.94 20.24
C ILE A 280 -15.52 -6.44 20.16
N CYS A 281 -14.27 -6.85 20.36
CA CYS A 281 -13.91 -8.25 20.51
C CYS A 281 -13.62 -8.58 21.98
N GLU A 282 -14.27 -9.62 22.50
CA GLU A 282 -14.03 -10.09 23.87
C GLU A 282 -13.41 -11.48 23.88
N CYS A 283 -12.55 -11.76 24.86
CA CYS A 283 -12.11 -13.12 25.16
C CYS A 283 -13.29 -13.92 25.72
N VAL A 284 -13.64 -15.01 25.06
CA VAL A 284 -14.75 -15.88 25.45
C VAL A 284 -14.25 -17.16 26.10
N GLY A 285 -13.09 -17.67 25.68
CA GLY A 285 -12.53 -18.84 26.34
C GLY A 285 -11.02 -18.94 26.24
N ILE A 286 -10.44 -19.62 27.23
CA ILE A 286 -9.00 -19.84 27.36
C ILE A 286 -8.76 -21.36 27.46
N GLY A 287 -7.89 -21.89 26.60
CA GLY A 287 -7.41 -23.27 26.66
C GLY A 287 -5.94 -23.27 27.07
N MET A 288 -5.62 -23.92 28.19
CA MET A 288 -4.25 -24.06 28.69
C MET A 288 -3.97 -25.53 28.97
N ALA A 289 -3.47 -26.23 27.95
CA ALA A 289 -3.15 -27.65 28.07
C ALA A 289 -1.79 -28.02 27.48
N HIS A 290 -1.16 -27.18 26.66
CA HIS A 290 0.15 -27.48 26.09
C HIS A 290 1.27 -27.14 27.08
N THR A 291 2.40 -27.85 26.95
CA THR A 291 3.58 -27.63 27.79
C THR A 291 4.61 -26.69 27.15
N GLY A 292 4.50 -26.46 25.85
CA GLY A 292 5.30 -25.56 25.03
C GLY A 292 4.45 -24.78 24.04
N SER A 293 5.12 -23.98 23.21
CA SER A 293 4.48 -22.96 22.38
C SER A 293 3.50 -23.56 21.40
N VAL A 294 2.35 -22.90 21.22
CA VAL A 294 1.35 -23.30 20.24
C VAL A 294 1.66 -22.56 18.94
N ASP A 295 2.21 -23.27 17.97
CA ASP A 295 2.71 -22.66 16.73
C ASP A 295 1.61 -22.53 15.67
N SER A 296 0.58 -23.38 15.71
CA SER A 296 -0.50 -23.31 14.72
C SER A 296 -1.84 -23.80 15.26
N ILE A 297 -2.90 -23.24 14.67
CA ILE A 297 -4.29 -23.56 14.99
C ILE A 297 -5.09 -23.65 13.70
N ALA A 298 -6.11 -24.51 13.71
CA ALA A 298 -7.19 -24.49 12.75
C ALA A 298 -8.57 -24.60 13.43
N PHE A 299 -9.56 -23.92 12.86
CA PHE A 299 -10.97 -24.14 13.19
C PHE A 299 -11.59 -25.23 12.33
N SER A 300 -12.67 -25.84 12.83
CA SER A 300 -13.59 -26.56 11.96
C SER A 300 -14.35 -25.58 11.04
N ASN A 301 -14.49 -25.98 9.78
CA ASN A 301 -15.03 -25.17 8.71
C ASN A 301 -16.55 -25.27 8.60
N LEU A 302 -17.17 -26.42 8.90
CA LEU A 302 -18.58 -26.67 8.62
C LEU A 302 -19.48 -26.54 9.86
N THR A 303 -18.99 -27.01 11.01
CA THR A 303 -19.80 -27.13 12.24
C THR A 303 -19.43 -26.14 13.34
N ALA A 304 -18.22 -25.56 13.29
CA ALA A 304 -17.64 -24.71 14.35
C ALA A 304 -17.71 -25.34 15.76
N THR A 305 -17.77 -26.67 15.86
CA THR A 305 -17.92 -27.44 17.11
C THR A 305 -16.59 -27.74 17.78
N PHE A 306 -15.48 -27.72 17.04
CA PHE A 306 -14.16 -27.97 17.59
C PHE A 306 -13.08 -27.11 16.93
N ALA A 307 -11.98 -26.95 17.64
CA ALA A 307 -10.75 -26.31 17.18
C ALA A 307 -9.56 -27.22 17.41
N ILE A 308 -8.52 -27.08 16.60
CA ILE A 308 -7.32 -27.90 16.70
C ILE A 308 -6.14 -27.01 16.93
N SER A 309 -5.25 -27.45 17.78
CA SER A 309 -3.98 -26.79 18.03
C SER A 309 -2.84 -27.77 17.88
N ALA A 310 -1.74 -27.30 17.32
CA ALA A 310 -0.47 -27.99 17.36
C ALA A 310 0.57 -27.14 18.06
N SER A 311 1.42 -27.83 18.82
CA SER A 311 2.49 -27.22 19.58
C SER A 311 3.86 -27.71 19.15
N GLN A 312 4.88 -27.00 19.61
CA GLN A 312 6.27 -27.39 19.48
C GLN A 312 6.56 -28.73 20.21
N ASP A 313 5.74 -29.10 21.20
CA ASP A 313 5.82 -30.35 21.96
C ASP A 313 5.45 -31.61 21.16
N THR A 314 5.32 -31.52 19.84
CA THR A 314 4.92 -32.59 18.92
C THR A 314 3.48 -33.11 19.09
N CYS A 315 2.75 -32.56 20.06
CA CYS A 315 1.38 -32.94 20.37
C CYS A 315 0.38 -32.16 19.52
N LEU A 316 -0.66 -32.86 19.08
CA LEU A 316 -1.85 -32.29 18.49
C LEU A 316 -3.02 -32.46 19.46
N LYS A 317 -3.79 -31.38 19.65
CA LYS A 317 -4.95 -31.37 20.56
C LYS A 317 -6.20 -30.85 19.86
N VAL A 318 -7.31 -31.53 20.11
CA VAL A 318 -8.65 -31.13 19.66
C VAL A 318 -9.43 -30.58 20.85
N TRP A 319 -9.99 -29.40 20.67
CA TRP A 319 -10.73 -28.62 21.65
C TRP A 319 -12.20 -28.55 21.25
N GLU A 320 -13.11 -28.85 22.16
CA GLU A 320 -14.54 -28.66 21.91
C GLU A 320 -14.96 -27.23 22.25
N LEU A 321 -15.72 -26.62 21.35
CA LEU A 321 -16.23 -25.26 21.49
C LEU A 321 -17.64 -25.30 22.08
N PRO A 322 -17.89 -24.63 23.22
CA PRO A 322 -19.21 -24.65 23.85
C PRO A 322 -20.21 -23.84 23.02
N SER A 323 -21.41 -24.37 22.81
CA SER A 323 -22.49 -23.70 22.04
C SER A 323 -23.07 -22.49 22.77
N LYS A 324 -22.95 -22.44 24.11
CA LYS A 324 -23.26 -21.29 24.95
C LYS A 324 -21.96 -20.74 25.51
N PHE A 325 -21.70 -19.49 25.21
CA PHE A 325 -20.45 -18.83 25.50
C PHE A 325 -20.66 -17.85 26.65
N GLU A 326 -20.33 -18.29 27.86
CA GLU A 326 -20.16 -17.42 29.03
C GLU A 326 -18.75 -16.83 29.02
N LYS A 327 -18.57 -15.63 29.59
CA LYS A 327 -17.26 -14.94 29.61
C LYS A 327 -16.24 -15.82 30.37
N ASN A 328 -15.04 -15.95 29.79
CA ASN A 328 -13.90 -16.68 30.37
C ASN A 328 -14.15 -18.17 30.65
N SER A 329 -14.82 -18.87 29.72
CA SER A 329 -14.95 -20.34 29.82
C SER A 329 -13.63 -21.05 29.50
N ASN A 330 -13.24 -22.04 30.30
CA ASN A 330 -12.08 -22.87 29.96
C ASN A 330 -12.45 -23.86 28.86
N LEU A 331 -11.66 -23.92 27.78
CA LEU A 331 -11.91 -24.86 26.68
C LEU A 331 -11.56 -26.28 27.12
N LEU A 332 -12.44 -27.25 26.79
CA LEU A 332 -12.23 -28.65 27.11
C LEU A 332 -11.41 -29.33 26.01
N CYS A 333 -10.34 -30.01 26.40
CA CYS A 333 -9.53 -30.82 25.50
C CYS A 333 -10.15 -32.21 25.38
N LYS A 334 -10.56 -32.60 24.17
CA LYS A 334 -11.21 -33.89 23.89
C LYS A 334 -10.20 -35.01 23.70
N CYS A 335 -9.24 -34.79 22.80
CA CYS A 335 -8.25 -35.77 22.40
C CYS A 335 -6.87 -35.13 22.32
N THR A 336 -5.84 -35.87 22.74
CA THR A 336 -4.43 -35.48 22.64
C THR A 336 -3.65 -36.62 22.03
N GLU A 337 -2.95 -36.38 20.93
CA GLU A 337 -2.06 -37.37 20.33
C GLU A 337 -0.68 -36.80 20.00
N VAL A 338 0.33 -37.65 20.08
CA VAL A 338 1.69 -37.34 19.62
C VAL A 338 1.73 -37.55 18.11
N ALA A 339 1.76 -36.47 17.36
CA ALA A 339 1.61 -36.52 15.91
C ALA A 339 2.94 -36.74 15.19
N HIS A 340 4.04 -36.14 15.65
CA HIS A 340 5.34 -36.12 14.94
C HIS A 340 6.54 -36.30 15.89
N GLN A 341 7.76 -36.37 15.36
CA GLN A 341 9.01 -36.44 16.15
C GLN A 341 9.60 -35.04 16.40
N LYS A 342 9.31 -34.06 15.53
CA LYS A 342 9.65 -32.64 15.66
C LYS A 342 8.42 -31.74 15.64
N GLY A 343 8.67 -30.47 15.96
CA GLY A 343 7.66 -29.41 15.99
C GLY A 343 6.80 -29.34 14.73
N ILE A 344 5.53 -29.07 14.95
CA ILE A 344 4.49 -29.01 13.92
C ILE A 344 4.28 -27.54 13.57
N ASN A 345 4.57 -27.17 12.32
CA ASN A 345 4.50 -25.78 11.89
C ASN A 345 3.10 -25.37 11.45
N SER A 346 2.29 -26.31 10.95
CA SER A 346 0.94 -26.00 10.49
C SER A 346 -0.04 -27.15 10.70
N VAL A 347 -1.28 -26.75 10.96
CA VAL A 347 -2.44 -27.61 11.00
C VAL A 347 -3.52 -26.98 10.14
N GLU A 348 -4.29 -27.82 9.48
CA GLU A 348 -5.53 -27.39 8.84
C GLU A 348 -6.60 -28.49 8.89
N VAL A 349 -7.85 -28.07 8.96
CA VAL A 349 -9.02 -28.93 8.85
C VAL A 349 -9.55 -28.86 7.42
N SER A 350 -9.92 -30.01 6.88
CA SER A 350 -10.58 -30.10 5.59
C SER A 350 -11.90 -29.31 5.56
N PRO A 351 -12.35 -28.84 4.38
CA PRO A 351 -13.64 -28.13 4.26
C PRO A 351 -14.87 -28.95 4.71
N ASN A 352 -14.75 -30.28 4.79
CA ASN A 352 -15.81 -31.19 5.22
C ASN A 352 -15.71 -31.61 6.70
N ASP A 353 -14.76 -31.05 7.46
CA ASP A 353 -14.45 -31.38 8.86
C ASP A 353 -14.03 -32.84 9.15
N LYS A 354 -13.85 -33.71 8.14
CA LYS A 354 -13.57 -35.15 8.36
C LYS A 354 -12.09 -35.47 8.55
N ILE A 355 -11.23 -34.72 7.85
CA ILE A 355 -9.80 -34.97 7.78
C ILE A 355 -9.05 -33.75 8.29
N ILE A 356 -8.01 -34.00 9.06
CA ILE A 356 -7.08 -33.00 9.58
C ILE A 356 -5.72 -33.28 8.97
N ALA A 357 -5.06 -32.24 8.46
CA ALA A 357 -3.71 -32.35 7.93
C ALA A 357 -2.72 -31.61 8.83
N THR A 358 -1.54 -32.19 8.98
CA THR A 358 -0.46 -31.66 9.81
C THR A 358 0.83 -31.61 9.01
N GLY A 359 1.56 -30.51 9.08
CA GLY A 359 2.87 -30.34 8.46
C GLY A 359 3.95 -30.14 9.52
N SER A 360 4.98 -30.98 9.50
CA SER A 360 6.07 -30.95 10.48
C SER A 360 7.43 -30.65 9.83
N GLN A 361 8.36 -30.23 10.68
CA GLN A 361 9.79 -30.13 10.37
C GLN A 361 10.45 -31.49 10.07
N ASP A 362 9.76 -32.60 10.37
CA ASP A 362 10.17 -33.97 10.02
C ASP A 362 10.05 -34.30 8.52
N LYS A 363 9.74 -33.31 7.68
CA LYS A 363 9.60 -33.45 6.22
C LYS A 363 8.38 -34.28 5.78
N THR A 364 7.57 -34.72 6.73
CA THR A 364 6.36 -35.49 6.50
C THR A 364 5.12 -34.65 6.78
N ALA A 365 4.09 -34.85 5.97
CA ALA A 365 2.76 -34.39 6.30
C ALA A 365 1.89 -35.61 6.65
N LYS A 366 1.13 -35.52 7.74
CA LYS A 366 0.25 -36.62 8.18
C LYS A 366 -1.21 -36.19 8.11
N LEU A 367 -2.06 -37.12 7.68
CA LEU A 367 -3.51 -36.98 7.64
C LEU A 367 -4.14 -37.78 8.79
N TRP A 368 -5.08 -37.15 9.49
CA TRP A 368 -5.75 -37.67 10.67
C TRP A 368 -7.26 -37.59 10.50
N THR A 369 -8.00 -38.48 11.14
CA THR A 369 -9.45 -38.34 11.34
C THR A 369 -9.75 -37.39 12.49
N ASP A 370 -11.03 -36.99 12.65
CA ASP A 370 -11.52 -36.22 13.80
C ASP A 370 -11.25 -36.91 15.16
N SER A 371 -11.23 -38.26 15.19
CA SER A 371 -10.82 -39.05 16.36
C SER A 371 -9.31 -39.09 16.61
N LEU A 372 -8.52 -38.41 15.77
CA LEU A 372 -7.06 -38.44 15.72
C LEU A 372 -6.46 -39.79 15.29
N GLU A 373 -7.19 -40.62 14.56
CA GLU A 373 -6.61 -41.82 13.96
C GLU A 373 -5.82 -41.47 12.70
N LEU A 374 -4.62 -42.04 12.56
CA LEU A 374 -3.75 -41.79 11.41
C LEU A 374 -4.30 -42.48 10.15
N ILE A 375 -4.63 -41.69 9.13
CA ILE A 375 -5.11 -42.19 7.83
C ILE A 375 -3.93 -42.52 6.93
N GLY A 376 -2.92 -41.64 6.91
CA GLY A 376 -1.81 -41.77 5.96
C GLY A 376 -0.71 -40.74 6.17
N VAL A 377 0.47 -41.05 5.63
CA VAL A 377 1.67 -40.21 5.72
C VAL A 377 2.18 -39.87 4.32
N LEU A 378 2.25 -38.58 4.02
CA LEU A 378 2.74 -38.01 2.78
C LEU A 378 4.25 -37.83 2.87
N HIS A 379 4.99 -38.63 2.09
CA HIS A 379 6.45 -38.62 2.02
C HIS A 379 6.90 -38.07 0.67
N GLY A 380 7.80 -37.08 0.67
CA GLY A 380 8.46 -36.65 -0.56
C GLY A 380 9.10 -35.26 -0.55
N HIS A 381 8.98 -34.48 0.53
CA HIS A 381 9.73 -33.22 0.66
C HIS A 381 11.18 -33.48 1.10
N LYS A 382 12.13 -32.66 0.65
CA LYS A 382 13.56 -32.84 0.96
C LYS A 382 13.91 -32.21 2.33
N ARG A 383 13.19 -31.16 2.72
CA ARG A 383 13.25 -30.46 4.02
C ARG A 383 11.84 -30.31 4.63
N GLY A 384 11.78 -29.60 5.76
CA GLY A 384 10.58 -29.46 6.59
C GLY A 384 9.46 -28.68 5.91
N ILE A 385 8.22 -29.07 6.23
CA ILE A 385 7.00 -28.48 5.69
C ILE A 385 6.59 -27.31 6.58
N TRP A 386 6.25 -26.16 5.98
CA TRP A 386 5.82 -24.97 6.72
C TRP A 386 4.32 -24.82 6.74
N CYS A 387 3.65 -24.95 5.60
CA CYS A 387 2.21 -24.78 5.50
C CYS A 387 1.55 -25.91 4.71
N VAL A 388 0.42 -26.36 5.25
CA VAL A 388 -0.48 -27.32 4.63
C VAL A 388 -1.82 -26.63 4.35
N ARG A 389 -2.36 -26.82 3.14
CA ARG A 389 -3.67 -26.33 2.73
C ARG A 389 -4.52 -27.38 2.03
N PHE A 390 -5.81 -27.47 2.32
CA PHE A 390 -6.79 -28.27 1.61
C PHE A 390 -7.39 -27.45 0.46
N SER A 391 -7.61 -28.12 -0.66
CA SER A 391 -8.39 -27.54 -1.73
C SER A 391 -9.88 -27.44 -1.32
N PRO A 392 -10.57 -26.33 -1.64
CA PRO A 392 -12.00 -26.17 -1.34
C PRO A 392 -12.91 -27.07 -2.18
N VAL A 393 -12.47 -27.50 -3.37
CA VAL A 393 -13.28 -28.24 -4.34
C VAL A 393 -12.78 -29.68 -4.53
N ASP A 394 -11.49 -29.81 -4.85
CA ASP A 394 -10.87 -31.11 -5.11
C ASP A 394 -10.36 -31.79 -3.85
N GLN A 395 -10.31 -33.13 -3.85
CA GLN A 395 -9.72 -33.96 -2.78
C GLN A 395 -8.18 -33.95 -2.83
N ILE A 396 -7.61 -32.76 -2.73
CA ILE A 396 -6.17 -32.50 -2.86
C ILE A 396 -5.67 -31.72 -1.63
N VAL A 397 -4.46 -32.06 -1.21
CA VAL A 397 -3.71 -31.35 -0.17
C VAL A 397 -2.51 -30.67 -0.80
N LEU A 398 -2.37 -29.39 -0.55
CA LEU A 398 -1.21 -28.58 -0.86
C LEU A 398 -0.26 -28.57 0.34
N THR A 399 1.02 -28.69 0.04
CA THR A 399 2.09 -28.61 1.04
C THR A 399 3.20 -27.71 0.53
N SER A 400 3.70 -26.84 1.38
CA SER A 400 4.81 -25.92 1.09
C SER A 400 6.02 -26.26 1.97
N SER A 401 7.20 -26.26 1.36
CA SER A 401 8.44 -26.68 2.00
C SER A 401 9.47 -25.55 2.10
N THR A 402 10.38 -25.71 3.06
CA THR A 402 11.67 -24.99 3.14
C THR A 402 12.58 -25.20 1.93
N ASP A 403 12.28 -26.16 1.07
CA ASP A 403 13.02 -26.41 -0.18
C ASP A 403 12.69 -25.43 -1.30
N GLY A 404 11.69 -24.55 -1.12
CA GLY A 404 11.15 -23.70 -2.19
C GLY A 404 10.13 -24.41 -3.09
N ALA A 405 9.93 -25.71 -2.89
CA ALA A 405 8.96 -26.50 -3.64
C ALA A 405 7.58 -26.50 -2.97
N ILE A 406 6.54 -26.42 -3.80
CA ILE A 406 5.14 -26.65 -3.40
C ILE A 406 4.67 -27.95 -4.05
N LYS A 407 4.04 -28.84 -3.28
CA LYS A 407 3.55 -30.12 -3.78
C LYS A 407 2.05 -30.28 -3.56
N LEU A 408 1.37 -30.83 -4.56
CA LEU A 408 -0.02 -31.27 -4.48
C LEU A 408 -0.11 -32.77 -4.31
N TRP A 409 -0.91 -33.21 -3.35
CA TRP A 409 -1.10 -34.59 -2.97
C TRP A 409 -2.56 -34.98 -3.13
N SER A 410 -2.83 -36.13 -3.72
CA SER A 410 -4.17 -36.71 -3.72
C SER A 410 -4.44 -37.33 -2.34
N ILE A 411 -5.61 -37.05 -1.74
CA ILE A 411 -5.99 -37.61 -0.44
C ILE A 411 -6.26 -39.12 -0.53
N THR A 412 -6.84 -39.58 -1.65
CA THR A 412 -7.25 -40.99 -1.83
C THR A 412 -6.08 -41.92 -2.10
N THR A 413 -5.11 -41.47 -2.88
CA THR A 413 -3.94 -42.29 -3.27
C THR A 413 -2.68 -41.95 -2.48
N LEU A 414 -2.67 -40.85 -1.73
CA LEU A 414 -1.52 -40.33 -0.97
C LEU A 414 -0.28 -40.05 -1.84
N ASN A 415 -0.45 -39.98 -3.16
CA ASN A 415 0.61 -39.75 -4.12
C ASN A 415 0.76 -38.26 -4.46
N CYS A 416 1.99 -37.86 -4.76
CA CYS A 416 2.31 -36.52 -5.27
C CYS A 416 1.86 -36.41 -6.72
N LEU A 417 0.90 -35.52 -7.00
CA LEU A 417 0.37 -35.28 -8.34
C LEU A 417 1.26 -34.32 -9.12
N LYS A 418 1.63 -33.19 -8.48
CA LYS A 418 2.40 -32.12 -9.10
C LYS A 418 3.35 -31.47 -8.12
N THR A 419 4.48 -31.02 -8.66
CA THR A 419 5.51 -30.26 -7.96
C THR A 419 5.66 -28.91 -8.65
N PHE A 420 5.47 -27.82 -7.93
CA PHE A 420 5.74 -26.47 -8.41
C PHE A 420 7.09 -26.04 -7.87
N GLU A 421 7.99 -25.75 -8.80
CA GLU A 421 9.30 -25.19 -8.52
C GLU A 421 9.34 -23.78 -9.11
N GLY A 422 10.01 -22.86 -8.42
CA GLY A 422 10.11 -21.49 -8.87
C GLY A 422 10.49 -20.51 -7.78
N HIS A 423 10.32 -20.83 -6.50
CA HIS A 423 10.88 -20.03 -5.41
C HIS A 423 12.35 -20.39 -5.18
N ASP A 424 13.18 -19.39 -4.90
CA ASP A 424 14.62 -19.58 -4.69
C ASP A 424 14.91 -19.88 -3.21
N ALA A 425 14.07 -19.37 -2.29
CA ALA A 425 14.10 -19.71 -0.87
C ALA A 425 12.81 -20.42 -0.38
N SER A 426 12.69 -20.53 0.95
CA SER A 426 11.60 -21.25 1.61
C SER A 426 10.23 -20.61 1.37
N VAL A 427 9.23 -21.45 1.12
CA VAL A 427 7.83 -21.00 1.05
C VAL A 427 7.20 -21.18 2.44
N HIS A 428 6.76 -20.08 3.03
CA HIS A 428 6.15 -20.08 4.37
C HIS A 428 4.65 -20.31 4.32
N ARG A 429 3.96 -19.68 3.37
CA ARG A 429 2.51 -19.76 3.22
C ARG A 429 2.14 -20.02 1.77
N ALA A 430 1.14 -20.86 1.55
CA ALA A 430 0.53 -21.05 0.24
C ALA A 430 -0.96 -21.27 0.41
N GLU A 431 -1.78 -20.73 -0.47
CA GLU A 431 -3.24 -20.75 -0.38
C GLU A 431 -3.88 -20.95 -1.76
N PHE A 432 -5.05 -21.58 -1.80
CA PHE A 432 -5.82 -21.78 -3.03
C PHE A 432 -6.68 -20.56 -3.33
N ILE A 433 -6.75 -20.16 -4.60
CA ILE A 433 -7.62 -19.08 -5.09
C ILE A 433 -8.42 -19.57 -6.30
N SER A 434 -9.51 -18.88 -6.64
CA SER A 434 -10.38 -19.16 -7.80
C SER A 434 -11.02 -20.55 -7.72
N ASN A 435 -11.64 -20.87 -6.58
CA ASN A 435 -12.22 -22.19 -6.30
C ASN A 435 -11.23 -23.36 -6.52
N GLY A 436 -9.94 -23.12 -6.25
CA GLY A 436 -8.90 -24.15 -6.37
C GLY A 436 -8.34 -24.37 -7.77
N MET A 437 -8.48 -23.41 -8.71
CA MET A 437 -7.77 -23.48 -10.00
C MET A 437 -6.35 -22.89 -9.96
N GLN A 438 -6.09 -21.98 -9.02
CA GLN A 438 -4.83 -21.28 -8.90
C GLN A 438 -4.31 -21.38 -7.45
N ILE A 439 -3.00 -21.20 -7.30
CA ILE A 439 -2.30 -21.22 -6.01
C ILE A 439 -1.55 -19.92 -5.88
N LEU A 440 -1.69 -19.27 -4.73
CA LEU A 440 -0.89 -18.14 -4.34
C LEU A 440 0.13 -18.60 -3.30
N SER A 441 1.36 -18.11 -3.40
CA SER A 441 2.45 -18.55 -2.53
C SER A 441 3.33 -17.38 -2.12
N GLY A 442 3.62 -17.30 -0.82
CA GLY A 442 4.51 -16.31 -0.22
C GLY A 442 5.85 -16.96 0.13
N GLY A 443 6.93 -16.42 -0.45
CA GLY A 443 8.30 -16.88 -0.22
C GLY A 443 9.04 -16.04 0.81
N ALA A 444 10.13 -16.61 1.34
CA ALA A 444 11.12 -15.88 2.13
C ALA A 444 11.92 -14.88 1.29
N ASP A 445 11.88 -15.00 -0.05
CA ASP A 445 12.51 -14.09 -1.01
C ASP A 445 11.82 -12.71 -1.12
N GLY A 446 10.73 -12.48 -0.37
CA GLY A 446 9.88 -11.29 -0.51
C GLY A 446 8.91 -11.37 -1.70
N LEU A 447 9.04 -12.40 -2.53
CA LEU A 447 8.20 -12.61 -3.70
C LEU A 447 6.91 -13.35 -3.36
N ILE A 448 5.82 -12.88 -3.94
CA ILE A 448 4.55 -13.60 -3.99
C ILE A 448 4.37 -14.12 -5.41
N LYS A 449 4.13 -15.43 -5.57
CA LYS A 449 3.95 -16.06 -6.89
C LYS A 449 2.56 -16.67 -7.02
N LEU A 450 1.95 -16.44 -8.18
CA LEU A 450 0.67 -17.02 -8.58
C LEU A 450 0.92 -18.13 -9.59
N PHE A 451 0.51 -19.35 -9.23
CA PHE A 451 0.66 -20.56 -10.03
C PHE A 451 -0.69 -21.04 -10.55
N ASN A 452 -0.70 -21.56 -11.78
CA ASN A 452 -1.86 -22.26 -12.33
C ASN A 452 -1.71 -23.77 -12.15
N ILE A 453 -2.70 -24.43 -11.57
CA ILE A 453 -2.62 -25.86 -11.27
C ILE A 453 -2.64 -26.70 -12.54
N LYS A 454 -3.34 -26.29 -13.60
CA LYS A 454 -3.44 -27.06 -14.85
C LYS A 454 -2.11 -27.13 -15.59
N THR A 455 -1.48 -25.98 -15.80
CA THR A 455 -0.21 -25.89 -16.55
C THR A 455 1.02 -26.14 -15.67
N ALA A 456 0.88 -26.02 -14.34
CA ALA A 456 1.99 -26.04 -13.38
C ALA A 456 3.00 -24.89 -13.57
N GLU A 457 2.59 -23.82 -14.26
CA GLU A 457 3.44 -22.67 -14.56
C GLU A 457 3.14 -21.50 -13.63
N CYS A 458 4.18 -20.69 -13.40
CA CYS A 458 4.05 -19.40 -12.71
C CYS A 458 3.45 -18.37 -13.67
N VAL A 459 2.24 -17.89 -13.36
CA VAL A 459 1.53 -16.90 -14.18
C VAL A 459 2.08 -15.51 -13.89
N ASN A 460 2.20 -15.14 -12.62
CA ASN A 460 2.63 -13.81 -12.19
C ASN A 460 3.54 -13.91 -10.97
N THR A 461 4.47 -12.95 -10.88
CA THR A 461 5.31 -12.70 -9.71
C THR A 461 5.03 -11.28 -9.23
N PHE A 462 4.85 -11.11 -7.93
CA PHE A 462 4.61 -9.82 -7.29
C PHE A 462 5.79 -9.52 -6.36
N ASP A 463 6.39 -8.35 -6.58
CA ASP A 463 7.56 -7.86 -5.87
C ASP A 463 7.22 -6.50 -5.26
N GLN A 464 6.89 -6.52 -3.97
CA GLN A 464 6.56 -5.33 -3.17
C GLN A 464 7.05 -5.44 -1.73
N HIS A 465 7.34 -6.65 -1.23
CA HIS A 465 7.90 -6.83 0.10
C HIS A 465 9.43 -6.82 0.02
N GLU A 466 10.06 -6.09 0.93
CA GLU A 466 11.52 -6.02 1.00
C GLU A 466 12.12 -7.22 1.74
N ALA A 467 11.32 -7.88 2.58
CA ALA A 467 11.73 -9.00 3.43
C ALA A 467 10.80 -10.21 3.26
N ARG A 468 11.06 -11.28 4.03
CA ARG A 468 10.28 -12.52 4.01
C ARG A 468 8.78 -12.27 4.18
N VAL A 469 7.97 -12.90 3.33
CA VAL A 469 6.52 -12.92 3.49
C VAL A 469 6.17 -14.08 4.41
N TRP A 470 5.71 -13.76 5.61
CA TRP A 470 5.28 -14.77 6.57
C TRP A 470 3.91 -15.32 6.20
N THR A 471 3.00 -14.42 5.79
CA THR A 471 1.57 -14.72 5.79
C THR A 471 0.84 -14.22 4.58
N LEU A 472 -0.25 -14.92 4.33
CA LEU A 472 -1.16 -14.65 3.25
C LEU A 472 -2.56 -15.03 3.73
N ALA A 473 -3.51 -14.14 3.47
CA ALA A 473 -4.92 -14.33 3.74
C ALA A 473 -5.74 -13.92 2.53
N ILE A 474 -6.64 -14.80 2.07
CA ILE A 474 -7.58 -14.52 0.99
C ILE A 474 -8.93 -14.08 1.55
N ASN A 475 -9.56 -13.11 0.88
CA ASN A 475 -10.93 -12.67 1.19
C ASN A 475 -11.95 -13.77 0.82
N GLN A 476 -13.04 -13.92 1.57
CA GLN A 476 -14.10 -14.90 1.28
C GLN A 476 -14.71 -14.72 -0.12
N ASN A 477 -14.77 -13.48 -0.61
CA ASN A 477 -15.26 -13.15 -1.95
C ASN A 477 -14.20 -13.31 -3.05
N GLU A 478 -12.97 -13.73 -2.70
CA GLU A 478 -11.81 -13.89 -3.60
C GLU A 478 -11.39 -12.64 -4.41
N THR A 479 -12.03 -11.47 -4.17
CA THR A 479 -11.73 -10.21 -4.90
C THR A 479 -10.35 -9.60 -4.58
N GLY A 480 -9.72 -10.08 -3.53
CA GLY A 480 -8.43 -9.60 -3.06
C GLY A 480 -7.85 -10.46 -1.95
N PHE A 481 -6.58 -10.24 -1.67
CA PHE A 481 -5.85 -10.92 -0.61
C PHE A 481 -4.95 -9.94 0.12
N ILE A 482 -4.53 -10.29 1.33
CA ILE A 482 -3.60 -9.51 2.14
C ILE A 482 -2.34 -10.33 2.38
N THR A 483 -1.21 -9.65 2.34
CA THR A 483 0.09 -10.21 2.70
C THR A 483 0.72 -9.44 3.84
N GLY A 484 1.32 -10.19 4.76
CA GLY A 484 2.08 -9.66 5.90
C GLY A 484 3.51 -10.15 5.84
N GLY A 485 4.45 -9.21 5.88
CA GLY A 485 5.88 -9.48 5.84
C GLY A 485 6.60 -9.21 7.16
N ALA A 486 7.87 -9.59 7.20
CA ALA A 486 8.80 -9.15 8.25
C ALA A 486 9.22 -7.68 8.11
N ASP A 487 8.91 -7.05 6.96
CA ASP A 487 9.12 -5.64 6.66
C ASP A 487 8.07 -4.73 7.30
N SER A 488 7.34 -5.23 8.30
CA SER A 488 6.27 -4.50 9.00
C SER A 488 5.07 -4.12 8.14
N PHE A 489 5.10 -4.37 6.82
CA PHE A 489 4.08 -3.92 5.90
C PHE A 489 2.96 -4.94 5.74
N LEU A 490 1.73 -4.41 5.76
CA LEU A 490 0.51 -5.13 5.40
C LEU A 490 0.04 -4.63 4.05
N ILE A 491 0.14 -5.46 3.02
CA ILE A 491 -0.20 -5.08 1.65
C ILE A 491 -1.53 -5.73 1.26
N LYS A 492 -2.48 -4.90 0.82
CA LYS A 492 -3.78 -5.34 0.30
C LYS A 492 -3.74 -5.38 -1.22
N TRP A 493 -3.89 -6.56 -1.77
CA TRP A 493 -3.93 -6.82 -3.20
C TRP A 493 -5.37 -6.91 -3.68
N LYS A 494 -5.66 -6.28 -4.82
CA LYS A 494 -6.97 -6.32 -5.48
C LYS A 494 -6.80 -6.95 -6.85
N ASP A 495 -7.76 -7.76 -7.26
CA ASP A 495 -7.82 -8.23 -8.64
C ASP A 495 -8.14 -7.08 -9.61
N VAL A 496 -7.31 -6.93 -10.65
CA VAL A 496 -7.42 -5.90 -11.71
C VAL A 496 -7.50 -6.57 -13.09
N THR A 497 -7.66 -7.89 -13.16
CA THR A 497 -7.68 -8.61 -14.45
C THR A 497 -8.83 -8.18 -15.35
N GLU A 498 -10.05 -8.03 -14.80
CA GLU A 498 -11.21 -7.56 -15.55
C GLU A 498 -11.04 -6.12 -16.06
N ASP A 499 -10.52 -5.22 -15.21
CA ASP A 499 -10.32 -3.83 -15.57
C ASP A 499 -9.28 -3.69 -16.70
N ARG A 500 -8.18 -4.45 -16.63
CA ARG A 500 -7.18 -4.52 -17.71
C ARG A 500 -7.74 -5.07 -19.02
N LEU A 501 -8.62 -6.07 -18.96
CA LEU A 501 -9.28 -6.59 -20.16
C LEU A 501 -10.22 -5.56 -20.78
N ARG A 502 -10.98 -4.83 -19.96
CA ARG A 502 -11.85 -3.74 -20.41
C ARG A 502 -11.05 -2.60 -21.03
N GLU A 503 -9.94 -2.19 -20.43
CA GLU A 503 -9.05 -1.17 -20.99
C GLU A 503 -8.51 -1.58 -22.36
N LYS A 504 -7.99 -2.81 -22.50
CA LYS A 504 -7.52 -3.33 -23.79
C LYS A 504 -8.62 -3.39 -24.84
N ALA A 505 -9.83 -3.82 -24.47
CA ALA A 505 -10.98 -3.84 -25.37
C ALA A 505 -11.39 -2.42 -25.80
N ASN A 506 -11.39 -1.46 -24.86
CA ASN A 506 -11.68 -0.06 -25.13
C ASN A 506 -10.65 0.57 -26.08
N ASP A 507 -9.37 0.28 -25.89
CA ASP A 507 -8.31 0.78 -26.77
C ASP A 507 -8.37 0.13 -28.16
N ALA A 508 -8.70 -1.15 -28.25
CA ALA A 508 -8.97 -1.81 -29.53
C ALA A 508 -10.17 -1.18 -30.25
N ASN A 509 -11.26 -0.94 -29.52
CA ASN A 509 -12.47 -0.30 -30.06
C ASN A 509 -12.20 1.12 -30.55
N LYS A 510 -11.44 1.93 -29.80
CA LYS A 510 -11.01 3.27 -30.23
C LYS A 510 -10.20 3.21 -31.52
N ARG A 511 -9.27 2.26 -31.66
CA ARG A 511 -8.47 2.07 -32.88
C ARG A 511 -9.34 1.70 -34.09
N ILE A 512 -10.30 0.79 -33.91
CA ILE A 512 -11.23 0.38 -34.98
C ILE A 512 -12.09 1.58 -35.41
N LEU A 513 -12.62 2.35 -34.46
CA LEU A 513 -13.43 3.54 -34.75
C LEU A 513 -12.62 4.58 -35.54
N GLN A 514 -11.37 4.83 -35.13
CA GLN A 514 -10.46 5.73 -35.86
C GLN A 514 -10.16 5.24 -37.28
N GLU A 515 -9.98 3.95 -37.49
CA GLU A 515 -9.80 3.37 -38.84
C GLU A 515 -11.05 3.53 -39.71
N GLN A 516 -12.23 3.31 -39.13
CA GLN A 516 -13.50 3.54 -39.80
C GLN A 516 -13.64 5.02 -40.19
N GLN A 517 -13.26 5.96 -39.31
CA GLN A 517 -13.28 7.39 -39.64
C GLN A 517 -12.36 7.72 -40.83
N ILE A 518 -11.13 7.20 -40.87
CA ILE A 518 -10.23 7.39 -42.01
C ILE A 518 -10.86 6.83 -43.29
N ASN A 519 -11.44 5.63 -43.22
CA ASN A 519 -12.08 5.01 -44.38
C ASN A 519 -13.32 5.81 -44.85
N ASN A 520 -14.11 6.35 -43.93
CA ASN A 520 -15.25 7.22 -44.25
C ASN A 520 -14.78 8.50 -44.94
N TYR A 521 -13.70 9.13 -44.46
CA TYR A 521 -13.12 10.30 -45.14
C TYR A 521 -12.55 9.97 -46.52
N LEU A 522 -11.95 8.78 -46.69
CA LEU A 522 -11.48 8.29 -47.98
C LEU A 522 -12.63 8.04 -48.97
N GLN A 523 -13.78 7.52 -48.51
CA GLN A 523 -14.96 7.31 -49.35
C GLN A 523 -15.63 8.63 -49.74
N ASN A 524 -15.66 9.59 -48.82
CA ASN A 524 -16.22 10.93 -49.05
C ASN A 524 -15.26 11.87 -49.81
N ASP A 525 -14.10 11.38 -50.25
CA ASP A 525 -13.05 12.15 -50.92
C ASP A 525 -12.51 13.36 -50.11
N GLU A 526 -12.71 13.38 -48.80
CA GLU A 526 -12.20 14.42 -47.88
C GLU A 526 -10.73 14.13 -47.48
N LEU A 527 -9.82 14.29 -48.45
CA LEU A 527 -8.41 13.89 -48.31
C LEU A 527 -7.63 14.67 -47.24
N LEU A 528 -7.97 15.94 -47.01
CA LEU A 528 -7.36 16.78 -45.95
C LEU A 528 -7.61 16.23 -44.55
N LYS A 529 -8.87 15.92 -44.25
CA LYS A 529 -9.27 15.39 -42.93
C LYS A 529 -8.74 13.98 -42.72
N ALA A 530 -8.73 13.16 -43.78
CA ALA A 530 -8.09 11.85 -43.75
C ALA A 530 -6.58 11.94 -43.45
N LEU A 531 -5.87 12.86 -44.11
CA LEU A 531 -4.42 13.04 -43.95
C LEU A 531 -4.07 13.54 -42.54
N THR A 532 -4.78 14.57 -42.04
CA THR A 532 -4.56 15.11 -40.69
C THR A 532 -4.81 14.05 -39.61
N LEU A 533 -5.89 13.27 -39.73
CA LEU A 533 -6.19 12.18 -38.81
C LEU A 533 -5.14 11.05 -38.88
N ALA A 534 -4.70 10.67 -40.08
CA ALA A 534 -3.67 9.65 -40.27
C ALA A 534 -2.29 10.08 -39.74
N LEU A 535 -1.94 11.37 -39.86
CA LEU A 535 -0.70 11.95 -39.31
C LEU A 535 -0.74 12.02 -37.78
N ASN A 536 -1.89 12.41 -37.21
CA ASN A 536 -2.07 12.38 -35.75
C ASN A 536 -1.92 10.97 -35.16
N LEU A 537 -2.29 9.94 -35.93
CA LEU A 537 -2.14 8.53 -35.54
C LEU A 537 -0.78 7.93 -35.90
N ALA A 538 0.14 8.72 -36.48
CA ALA A 538 1.49 8.31 -36.88
C ALA A 538 1.52 7.01 -37.71
N ARG A 539 0.62 6.87 -38.69
CA ARG A 539 0.53 5.68 -39.55
C ARG A 539 1.18 5.90 -40.92
N PRO A 540 2.42 5.43 -41.15
CA PRO A 540 3.18 5.76 -42.35
C PRO A 540 2.61 5.12 -43.64
N PHE A 541 1.96 3.97 -43.55
CA PHE A 541 1.41 3.31 -44.75
C PHE A 541 0.07 3.90 -45.21
N GLN A 542 -0.81 4.25 -44.27
CA GLN A 542 -2.11 4.86 -44.60
C GLN A 542 -1.93 6.28 -45.12
N THR A 543 -1.03 7.06 -44.52
CA THR A 543 -0.64 8.39 -45.02
C THR A 543 -0.08 8.29 -46.44
N LEU A 544 0.75 7.28 -46.75
CA LEU A 544 1.27 7.05 -48.10
C LEU A 544 0.15 6.81 -49.11
N LYS A 545 -0.80 5.92 -48.76
CA LYS A 545 -1.94 5.61 -49.63
C LYS A 545 -2.79 6.84 -49.90
N ILE A 546 -3.03 7.67 -48.88
CA ILE A 546 -3.74 8.95 -49.02
C ILE A 546 -2.96 9.88 -49.96
N VAL A 547 -1.65 10.04 -49.76
CA VAL A 547 -0.80 10.90 -50.61
C VAL A 547 -0.76 10.41 -52.07
N GLN A 548 -0.68 9.11 -52.31
CA GLN A 548 -0.76 8.55 -53.67
C GLN A 548 -2.12 8.78 -54.32
N LEU A 549 -3.21 8.72 -53.56
CA LEU A 549 -4.55 9.04 -54.06
C LEU A 549 -4.67 10.54 -54.40
N ILE A 550 -4.05 11.42 -53.62
CA ILE A 550 -3.98 12.87 -53.92
C ILE A 550 -3.22 13.09 -55.23
N ILE A 551 -2.04 12.48 -55.41
CA ILE A 551 -1.23 12.60 -56.63
C ILE A 551 -2.02 12.14 -57.87
N LYS A 552 -2.79 11.05 -57.76
CA LYS A 552 -3.63 10.56 -58.87
C LYS A 552 -4.76 11.51 -59.27
N LYS A 553 -5.24 12.37 -58.38
CA LYS A 553 -6.34 13.32 -58.65
C LYS A 553 -5.86 14.69 -59.16
N GLY A 554 -4.59 15.03 -58.96
CA GLY A 554 -3.96 16.22 -59.53
C GLY A 554 -2.94 16.87 -58.57
N ASP A 555 -1.79 17.26 -59.10
CA ASP A 555 -0.64 17.75 -58.33
C ASP A 555 -0.90 19.06 -57.56
N TYR A 556 -1.85 19.88 -58.02
CA TYR A 556 -2.18 21.17 -57.39
C TYR A 556 -2.90 21.04 -56.04
N GLY A 557 -3.54 19.91 -55.76
CA GLY A 557 -4.20 19.70 -54.47
C GLY A 557 -3.19 19.42 -53.34
N LEU A 558 -2.06 18.78 -53.66
CA LEU A 558 -1.07 18.38 -52.65
C LEU A 558 -0.40 19.60 -52.00
N THR A 559 -0.09 20.64 -52.79
CA THR A 559 0.55 21.87 -52.28
C THR A 559 -0.34 22.58 -51.28
N ASP A 560 -1.61 22.77 -51.63
CA ASP A 560 -2.58 23.45 -50.76
C ASP A 560 -2.85 22.64 -49.49
N THR A 561 -2.88 21.30 -49.59
CA THR A 561 -3.07 20.45 -48.42
C THR A 561 -1.92 20.50 -47.43
N ILE A 562 -0.68 20.56 -47.90
CA ILE A 562 0.50 20.62 -47.04
C ILE A 562 0.64 22.00 -46.40
N HIS A 563 0.31 23.07 -47.13
CA HIS A 563 0.28 24.43 -46.59
C HIS A 563 -0.68 24.58 -45.41
N GLN A 564 -1.82 23.88 -45.43
CA GLN A 564 -2.82 23.91 -44.36
C GLN A 564 -2.48 23.05 -43.13
N LEU A 565 -1.41 22.25 -43.15
CA LEU A 565 -1.01 21.39 -42.03
C LEU A 565 -0.37 22.18 -40.88
N ARG A 566 -0.56 21.70 -39.65
CA ARG A 566 0.14 22.22 -38.45
C ARG A 566 1.61 21.79 -38.44
N ASN A 567 2.46 22.54 -37.74
CA ASN A 567 3.90 22.25 -37.66
C ASN A 567 4.19 20.83 -37.12
N ASP A 568 3.49 20.37 -36.07
CA ASP A 568 3.66 19.00 -35.55
C ASP A 568 3.31 17.91 -36.58
N GLN A 569 2.33 18.19 -37.45
CA GLN A 569 1.91 17.28 -38.51
C GLN A 569 2.93 17.28 -39.67
N LYS A 570 3.59 18.40 -39.94
CA LYS A 570 4.70 18.49 -40.89
C LYS A 570 5.92 17.73 -40.38
N ASP A 571 6.21 17.76 -39.08
CA ASP A 571 7.25 16.95 -38.44
C ASP A 571 6.96 15.45 -38.60
N ALA A 572 5.72 15.03 -38.33
CA ALA A 572 5.28 13.65 -38.50
C ALA A 572 5.32 13.20 -39.98
N LEU A 573 4.96 14.11 -40.90
CA LEU A 573 5.03 13.87 -42.34
C LEU A 573 6.49 13.73 -42.80
N LEU A 574 7.41 14.54 -42.28
CA LEU A 574 8.84 14.44 -42.59
C LEU A 574 9.42 13.07 -42.18
N LYS A 575 9.05 12.57 -40.99
CA LYS A 575 9.39 11.21 -40.55
C LYS A 575 8.76 10.12 -41.42
N CYS A 576 7.54 10.33 -41.93
CA CYS A 576 6.97 9.39 -42.89
C CYS A 576 7.72 9.43 -44.24
N VAL A 577 8.19 10.61 -44.66
CA VAL A 577 8.95 10.79 -45.90
C VAL A 577 10.32 10.12 -45.84
N THR A 578 11.02 10.17 -44.70
CA THR A 578 12.29 9.42 -44.51
C THR A 578 12.05 7.93 -44.76
N ASP A 579 11.01 7.35 -44.15
CA ASP A 579 10.65 5.94 -44.31
C ASP A 579 10.29 5.60 -45.76
N TRP A 580 9.51 6.47 -46.43
CA TRP A 580 9.11 6.24 -47.83
C TRP A 580 10.28 6.33 -48.81
N ASN A 581 11.24 7.21 -48.54
CA ASN A 581 12.39 7.43 -49.41
C ASN A 581 13.41 6.29 -49.37
N THR A 582 13.35 5.41 -48.36
CA THR A 582 14.13 4.16 -48.36
C THR A 582 13.67 3.19 -49.46
N ASN A 583 12.40 3.27 -49.88
CA ASN A 583 11.81 2.38 -50.87
C ASN A 583 11.77 3.00 -52.26
N SER A 584 12.39 2.33 -53.24
CA SER A 584 12.46 2.82 -54.62
C SER A 584 11.10 2.95 -55.32
N HIS A 585 10.07 2.21 -54.92
CA HIS A 585 8.73 2.31 -55.53
C HIS A 585 7.98 3.58 -55.12
N ASN A 586 8.16 4.01 -53.88
CA ASN A 586 7.46 5.16 -53.31
C ASN A 586 8.28 6.46 -53.42
N CYS A 587 9.43 6.40 -54.09
CA CYS A 587 10.35 7.52 -54.28
C CYS A 587 9.67 8.73 -54.92
N HIS A 588 8.82 8.53 -55.94
CA HIS A 588 8.19 9.67 -56.63
C HIS A 588 7.30 10.48 -55.68
N SER A 589 6.45 9.80 -54.90
CA SER A 589 5.59 10.45 -53.90
C SER A 589 6.39 11.10 -52.77
N ALA A 590 7.42 10.41 -52.27
CA ALA A 590 8.29 10.94 -51.21
C ALA A 590 9.06 12.20 -51.65
N GLN A 591 9.61 12.21 -52.87
CA GLN A 591 10.37 13.34 -53.40
C GLN A 591 9.49 14.56 -53.70
N LEU A 592 8.24 14.35 -54.15
CA LEU A 592 7.29 15.44 -54.35
C LEU A 592 6.92 16.11 -53.02
N VAL A 593 6.58 15.32 -51.99
CA VAL A 593 6.28 15.84 -50.66
C VAL A 593 7.51 16.53 -50.07
N LEU A 594 8.70 15.93 -50.20
CA LEU A 594 9.96 16.53 -49.76
C LEU A 594 10.23 17.88 -50.43
N ASN A 595 10.03 18.00 -51.74
CA ASN A 595 10.23 19.25 -52.47
C ASN A 595 9.29 20.36 -51.96
N ILE A 596 8.03 20.02 -51.66
CA ILE A 596 7.07 20.97 -51.10
C ILE A 596 7.50 21.40 -49.68
N LEU A 597 7.85 20.45 -48.82
CA LEU A 597 8.34 20.74 -47.46
C LEU A 597 9.63 21.58 -47.48
N MET A 598 10.56 21.30 -48.40
CA MET A 598 11.80 22.09 -48.56
C MET A 598 11.52 23.53 -48.99
N LYS A 599 10.55 23.75 -49.90
CA LYS A 599 10.13 25.11 -50.28
C LYS A 599 9.53 25.89 -49.10
N GLU A 600 8.75 25.23 -48.25
CA GLU A 600 8.22 25.85 -47.02
C GLU A 600 9.28 26.14 -45.96
N MET A 601 10.30 25.28 -45.86
CA MET A 601 11.45 25.56 -44.99
C MET A 601 12.24 26.78 -45.49
N GLN A 602 12.37 26.96 -46.81
CA GLN A 602 13.01 28.13 -47.40
C GLN A 602 12.23 29.44 -47.16
N THR A 603 10.90 29.40 -47.07
CA THR A 603 10.08 30.57 -46.72
C THR A 603 10.09 30.91 -45.22
N GLY A 604 10.79 30.11 -44.40
CA GLY A 604 11.03 30.40 -42.98
C GLY A 604 9.83 30.18 -42.05
N HIS A 605 8.75 29.57 -42.54
CA HIS A 605 7.53 29.31 -41.76
C HIS A 605 7.62 28.06 -40.87
N PHE A 606 8.66 27.24 -41.03
CA PHE A 606 8.75 25.92 -40.39
C PHE A 606 10.21 25.53 -40.11
N TRP A 607 10.48 25.09 -38.87
CA TRP A 607 11.75 24.51 -38.43
C TRP A 607 11.49 23.28 -37.56
N PRO A 608 11.77 22.06 -38.06
CA PRO A 608 11.53 20.84 -37.29
C PRO A 608 12.62 20.62 -36.24
N VAL A 609 12.24 20.06 -35.09
CA VAL A 609 13.18 19.63 -34.05
C VAL A 609 13.87 18.35 -34.52
N GLY A 610 15.13 18.45 -34.96
CA GLY A 610 15.93 17.33 -35.46
C GLY A 610 16.09 17.24 -36.98
N LEU A 611 15.95 18.36 -37.71
CA LEU A 611 16.14 18.44 -39.16
C LEU A 611 17.41 17.76 -39.66
N ASN A 612 18.53 17.95 -38.97
CA ASN A 612 19.85 17.50 -39.44
C ASN A 612 19.90 15.98 -39.62
N ASN A 613 19.36 15.22 -38.66
CA ASN A 613 19.37 13.76 -38.72
C ASN A 613 18.49 13.24 -39.87
N ALA A 614 17.27 13.81 -40.02
CA ALA A 614 16.37 13.41 -41.10
C ALA A 614 16.94 13.75 -42.50
N VAL A 615 17.62 14.89 -42.63
CA VAL A 615 18.26 15.29 -43.89
C VAL A 615 19.45 14.38 -44.21
N GLU A 616 20.28 14.06 -43.22
CA GLU A 616 21.42 13.15 -43.39
C GLU A 616 20.98 11.75 -43.84
N GLU A 617 19.86 11.24 -43.30
CA GLU A 617 19.26 9.97 -43.73
C GLU A 617 18.68 10.04 -45.16
N ILE A 618 18.09 11.16 -45.57
CA ILE A 618 17.44 11.32 -46.88
C ILE A 618 18.44 11.47 -48.02
N LEU A 619 19.57 12.15 -47.80
CA LEU A 619 20.54 12.55 -48.84
C LEU A 619 21.16 11.40 -49.65
N PRO A 620 21.61 10.28 -49.05
CA PRO A 620 22.17 9.17 -49.83
C PRO A 620 21.15 8.52 -50.76
N TYR A 621 19.89 8.44 -50.33
CA TYR A 621 18.82 7.83 -51.12
C TYR A 621 18.35 8.75 -52.25
N THR A 622 18.21 10.06 -52.00
CA THR A 622 17.90 11.02 -53.07
C THR A 622 18.97 11.01 -54.17
N ASP A 623 20.26 10.96 -53.81
CA ASP A 623 21.36 10.94 -54.79
C ASP A 623 21.39 9.66 -55.62
N ARG A 624 21.08 8.50 -55.01
CA ARG A 624 20.89 7.23 -55.75
C ARG A 624 19.72 7.31 -56.73
N HIS A 625 18.59 7.88 -56.32
CA HIS A 625 17.44 8.07 -57.20
C HIS A 625 17.72 9.06 -58.33
N PHE A 626 18.44 10.14 -58.04
CA PHE A 626 18.85 11.14 -59.03
C PHE A 626 19.76 10.53 -60.09
N LYS A 627 20.82 9.81 -59.68
CA LYS A 627 21.73 9.10 -60.61
C LYS A 627 20.98 8.12 -61.51
N ARG A 628 20.00 7.39 -60.96
CA ARG A 628 19.15 6.47 -61.72
C ARG A 628 18.31 7.22 -62.77
N LEU A 629 17.69 8.34 -62.40
CA LEU A 629 16.91 9.18 -63.32
C LEU A 629 17.80 9.79 -64.41
N SER A 630 19.00 10.28 -64.08
CA SER A 630 19.93 10.82 -65.08
C SER A 630 20.34 9.79 -66.11
N LYS A 631 20.59 8.53 -65.70
CA LYS A 631 20.89 7.44 -66.62
C LYS A 631 19.72 7.13 -67.55
N LEU A 632 18.50 7.05 -67.01
CA LEU A 632 17.29 6.86 -67.83
C LEU A 632 17.06 8.03 -68.82
N MET A 633 17.40 9.26 -68.43
CA MET A 633 17.32 10.41 -69.32
C MET A 633 18.35 10.36 -70.45
N GLN A 634 19.57 9.87 -70.19
CA GLN A 634 20.57 9.61 -71.23
C GLN A 634 20.09 8.55 -72.23
N ASP A 635 19.49 7.47 -71.73
CA ASP A 635 18.90 6.42 -72.58
C ASP A 635 17.75 6.99 -73.44
N LEU A 636 16.91 7.86 -72.88
CA LEU A 636 15.87 8.57 -73.64
C LEU A 636 16.44 9.50 -74.70
N HIS A 637 17.54 10.20 -74.43
CA HIS A 637 18.22 11.01 -75.44
C HIS A 637 18.78 10.17 -76.59
N PHE A 638 19.28 8.97 -76.30
CA PHE A 638 19.70 8.03 -77.33
C PHE A 638 18.52 7.61 -78.21
N ILE A 639 17.35 7.33 -77.61
CA ILE A 639 16.12 7.01 -78.35
C ILE A 639 15.66 8.22 -79.18
N ASN A 640 15.68 9.44 -78.63
CA ASN A 640 15.35 10.63 -79.41
C ASN A 640 16.32 10.87 -80.56
N TYR A 641 17.61 10.59 -80.35
CA TYR A 641 18.61 10.66 -81.41
C TYR A 641 18.32 9.64 -82.53
N THR A 642 17.98 8.39 -82.18
CA THR A 642 17.60 7.39 -83.20
C THR A 642 16.32 7.77 -83.93
N ILE A 643 15.31 8.28 -83.24
CA ILE A 643 14.08 8.83 -83.86
C ILE A 643 14.43 9.98 -84.83
N ASN A 644 15.28 10.92 -84.42
CA ASN A 644 15.70 12.03 -85.26
C ASN A 644 16.52 11.59 -86.47
N CYS A 645 17.34 10.54 -86.35
CA CYS A 645 18.05 9.94 -87.48
C CYS A 645 17.10 9.24 -88.47
N MET A 646 15.95 8.73 -87.99
CA MET A 646 14.91 8.14 -88.85
C MET A 646 14.01 9.19 -89.53
N GLN A 647 13.83 10.39 -88.96
CA GLN A 647 13.00 11.46 -89.54
C GLN A 647 13.44 12.02 -90.92
N PRO A 648 14.73 12.18 -91.29
CA PRO A 648 15.11 12.63 -92.63
C PRO A 648 14.72 11.65 -93.75
N HIS A 649 14.35 10.41 -93.43
CA HIS A 649 13.76 9.47 -94.40
C HIS A 649 12.25 9.61 -94.59
N ALA A 650 11.55 10.38 -93.75
CA ALA A 650 10.12 10.64 -93.86
C ALA A 650 9.77 11.98 -94.56
N LYS A 651 10.74 12.90 -94.72
CA LYS A 651 10.53 14.16 -95.48
C LYS A 651 10.90 14.07 -96.97
N ASN A 652 11.44 12.94 -97.42
CA ASN A 652 11.71 12.65 -98.84
C ASN A 652 10.80 11.52 -99.37
N LYS A 653 9.50 11.63 -99.12
CA LYS A 653 8.45 11.01 -99.94
C LYS A 653 7.30 11.98 -100.14
#